data_AF-A0A7S1TFK9-F1
#
_entry.id   AF-A0A7S1TFK9-F1
#
_cell.length_a   1.000
_cell.length_b   1.000
_cell.length_c   1.000
_cell.angle_alpha   90.00
_cell.angle_beta   90.00
_cell.angle_gamma   90.00
#
_symmetry.space_group_name_H-M   'P 1'
#
loop_
_entity.id
_entity.type
_entity.pdbx_description
1 polymer ?
#
loop_
_entity_poly.entity_id
_entity_poly.type
_entity_poly.pdbx_seq_one_letter_code
_entity_poly.pdbx_strand_id
1 'polypeptide(L)'
;HLRKPIFWYSVDFVVRIGYGFLDHVCFDLNQVIHMALRKSPNEEKLVIRLFRNIDAALKQCIPKRSVYFAFDGPGPMAKLLTQRVRRSNPANSQRKVLANRHIDPNAITPGTELMYMLQDALDYFACSRLEGDMKYDKVDMRISGPDVPGEGEVKIFDWLNSFVARREAGTQVSSIVTESVIVIGGDADIVLQGLATTSFRDLFVYAQSRRDEGTVISISLLVKALEDNFPGESDRVRLDFIVLCLMNGNDYLPKVRGVGFDSLWNGYIAIKKGREQFQGQYLLDSTRRTFNWPFLVALLETIRSVVIEPHVLLAEKSLQVEEPSRMNEEEHDVPPDPNEIILYTGDMTASASTSAAIPDVDDDEEDHADDEIDDESVGDDGEYDYESAYDETNTGESPNRLFDIELFLRGILWNVQMYVDGFCPDYTYVYPELYAPSPTAIMNWVKAHDGDPLFSIQGPLSTVQPLEPHKAAIAMLPSSASHLLPGPIQELGASCTALDRARRDSMYLRELSKVLDAVDSIPRSLYTRAELRRTRFGNVHLIRKTSRPRAASQLPPPPVARFRSLRVPSHLNRMLVTTTTAPPCLRWTSASQVISRGSQPGKRAFSKYNSRPSAPQTRIPQTTKPLRNVEDGGRTK
;
A
#
# COMPACT_ATOMS: atom_id res chain seq x y z
N HIS A 1 -0.54 25.86 29.76
CA HIS A 1 0.66 26.10 28.94
C HIS A 1 0.40 25.62 27.52
N LEU A 2 0.49 26.55 26.57
CA LEU A 2 -0.08 26.49 25.22
C LEU A 2 0.60 25.42 24.35
N ARG A 3 -0.19 24.47 23.85
CA ARG A 3 0.19 23.51 22.80
C ARG A 3 0.51 24.30 21.52
N LYS A 4 1.77 24.36 21.10
CA LYS A 4 2.13 24.84 19.76
C LYS A 4 1.86 23.72 18.73
N PRO A 5 1.26 24.02 17.56
CA PRO A 5 1.10 23.05 16.49
C PRO A 5 2.44 22.75 15.81
N ILE A 6 2.48 21.58 15.19
CA ILE A 6 3.60 20.94 14.51
C ILE A 6 3.91 21.68 13.20
N PHE A 7 5.19 21.78 12.83
CA PHE A 7 5.62 22.35 11.55
C PHE A 7 5.95 21.22 10.57
N TRP A 8 5.30 21.27 9.42
CA TRP A 8 5.47 20.37 8.28
C TRP A 8 5.80 21.26 7.07
N TYR A 9 6.93 21.05 6.40
CA TYR A 9 7.34 21.85 5.24
C TYR A 9 7.07 21.08 3.95
N SER A 10 6.43 21.71 2.96
CA SER A 10 5.94 21.07 1.73
C SER A 10 6.83 21.35 0.52
N VAL A 11 7.04 20.33 -0.31
CA VAL A 11 7.46 20.41 -1.72
C VAL A 11 6.41 19.67 -2.54
N ASP A 12 5.56 20.43 -3.26
CA ASP A 12 4.39 20.05 -4.07
C ASP A 12 3.31 19.15 -3.43
N PHE A 13 3.66 18.04 -2.77
CA PHE A 13 2.79 17.21 -1.90
C PHE A 13 3.59 16.35 -0.91
N VAL A 14 4.92 16.33 -1.05
CA VAL A 14 5.86 15.73 -0.12
C VAL A 14 6.10 16.69 1.04
N VAL A 15 6.08 16.13 2.24
CA VAL A 15 6.17 16.86 3.49
C VAL A 15 7.37 16.35 4.29
N ARG A 16 8.23 17.26 4.76
CA ARG A 16 9.32 16.90 5.68
C ARG A 16 8.80 16.73 7.10
N ILE A 17 9.23 15.66 7.76
CA ILE A 17 8.78 15.33 9.12
C ILE A 17 9.44 16.17 10.19
N GLY A 18 8.62 16.85 11.00
CA GLY A 18 8.94 17.17 12.39
C GLY A 18 8.13 16.28 13.37
N TYR A 19 8.37 16.40 14.68
CA TYR A 19 7.58 15.67 15.68
C TYR A 19 6.08 16.01 15.58
N GLY A 20 5.25 15.02 15.27
CA GLY A 20 3.83 15.21 14.96
C GLY A 20 2.87 14.44 15.86
N PHE A 21 1.92 15.12 16.49
CA PHE A 21 0.78 14.48 17.15
C PHE A 21 -0.36 14.19 16.17
N LEU A 22 -0.65 12.92 15.93
CA LEU A 22 -1.68 12.42 15.01
C LEU A 22 -2.78 11.69 15.77
N ASP A 23 -4.01 11.64 15.25
CA ASP A 23 -5.09 10.92 15.93
C ASP A 23 -4.92 9.40 15.78
N HIS A 24 -4.60 8.96 14.57
CA HIS A 24 -4.45 7.56 14.20
C HIS A 24 -3.10 7.33 13.51
N VAL A 25 -2.36 6.33 13.97
CA VAL A 25 -1.11 5.88 13.35
C VAL A 25 -1.29 4.42 12.93
N CYS A 26 -1.22 4.14 11.64
CA CYS A 26 -1.38 2.81 11.07
C CYS A 26 -0.02 2.31 10.56
N PHE A 27 0.28 1.04 10.79
CA PHE A 27 1.48 0.38 10.30
C PHE A 27 1.07 -0.77 9.38
N ASP A 28 1.49 -0.70 8.13
CA ASP A 28 1.74 -1.90 7.36
C ASP A 28 3.05 -2.52 7.87
N LEU A 29 2.94 -3.66 8.54
CA LEU A 29 4.07 -4.28 9.21
C LEU A 29 5.00 -5.02 8.27
N ASN A 30 4.55 -5.40 7.07
CA ASN A 30 5.32 -6.33 6.24
C ASN A 30 6.70 -5.72 5.87
N GLN A 31 6.71 -4.44 5.46
CA GLN A 31 7.96 -3.71 5.20
C GLN A 31 8.82 -3.58 6.47
N VAL A 32 8.23 -3.23 7.61
CA VAL A 32 8.96 -3.03 8.88
C VAL A 32 9.62 -4.33 9.34
N ILE A 33 8.93 -5.47 9.17
CA ILE A 33 9.43 -6.81 9.48
C ILE A 33 10.57 -7.16 8.53
N HIS A 34 10.43 -6.92 7.23
CA HIS A 34 11.51 -7.16 6.26
C HIS A 34 12.77 -6.33 6.59
N MET A 35 12.61 -5.04 6.94
CA MET A 35 13.73 -4.19 7.37
C MET A 35 14.40 -4.71 8.65
N ALA A 36 13.62 -5.14 9.63
CA ALA A 36 14.15 -5.72 10.87
C ALA A 36 14.84 -7.06 10.63
N LEU A 37 14.27 -7.93 9.78
CA LEU A 37 14.83 -9.23 9.41
C LEU A 37 16.19 -9.08 8.75
N ARG A 38 16.34 -8.13 7.83
CA ARG A 38 17.61 -7.83 7.14
C ARG A 38 18.74 -7.38 8.06
N LYS A 39 18.49 -7.05 9.32
CA LYS A 39 19.57 -6.78 10.28
C LYS A 39 19.64 -7.81 11.42
N SER A 40 18.82 -8.86 11.37
CA SER A 40 18.67 -9.80 12.49
C SER A 40 19.22 -11.20 12.18
N PRO A 41 20.11 -11.73 13.04
CA PRO A 41 20.66 -13.08 12.87
C PRO A 41 19.72 -14.20 13.37
N ASN A 42 18.81 -13.88 14.31
CA ASN A 42 17.89 -14.82 14.95
C ASN A 42 16.57 -14.12 15.36
N GLU A 43 15.57 -14.90 15.78
CA GLU A 43 14.23 -14.42 16.12
C GLU A 43 14.21 -13.43 17.28
N GLU A 44 15.09 -13.62 18.27
CA GLU A 44 15.19 -12.72 19.42
C GLU A 44 15.61 -11.31 18.98
N LYS A 45 16.67 -11.22 18.18
CA LYS A 45 17.16 -9.95 17.63
C LYS A 45 16.17 -9.32 16.64
N LEU A 46 15.42 -10.15 15.91
CA LEU A 46 14.31 -9.69 15.05
C LEU A 46 13.24 -8.97 15.86
N VAL A 47 12.75 -9.57 16.96
CA VAL A 47 11.74 -8.95 17.82
C VAL A 47 12.26 -7.63 18.42
N ILE A 48 13.51 -7.60 18.91
CA ILE A 48 14.12 -6.38 19.47
C ILE A 48 14.18 -5.27 18.42
N ARG A 49 14.62 -5.57 17.19
CA ARG A 49 14.70 -4.58 16.11
C ARG A 49 13.32 -4.13 15.65
N LEU A 50 12.35 -5.04 15.56
CA LEU A 50 10.96 -4.69 15.25
C LEU A 50 10.42 -3.67 16.26
N PHE A 51 10.60 -3.90 17.57
CA PHE A 51 10.17 -2.96 18.60
C PHE A 51 10.87 -1.61 18.48
N ARG A 52 12.19 -1.60 18.25
CA ARG A 52 12.96 -0.35 18.06
C ARG A 52 12.45 0.45 16.86
N ASN A 53 12.18 -0.21 15.73
CA ASN A 53 11.68 0.45 14.52
C ASN A 53 10.29 1.06 14.76
N ILE A 54 9.39 0.32 15.41
CA ILE A 54 8.06 0.82 15.76
C ILE A 54 8.14 1.99 16.76
N ASP A 55 8.98 1.89 17.80
CA ASP A 55 9.19 2.98 18.75
C ASP A 55 9.77 4.24 18.09
N ALA A 56 10.72 4.07 17.16
CA ALA A 56 11.29 5.19 16.41
C ALA A 56 10.21 5.91 15.58
N ALA A 57 9.37 5.14 14.89
CA ALA A 57 8.24 5.69 14.16
C ALA A 57 7.21 6.37 15.08
N LEU A 58 6.84 5.75 16.21
CA LEU A 58 5.90 6.34 17.19
C LEU A 58 6.46 7.55 17.95
N LYS A 59 7.79 7.71 17.99
CA LYS A 59 8.43 8.95 18.49
C LYS A 59 8.22 10.09 17.51
N GLN A 60 8.29 9.83 16.21
CA GLN A 60 8.06 10.84 15.16
C GLN A 60 6.57 11.12 14.95
N CYS A 61 5.75 10.07 14.97
CA CYS A 61 4.31 10.07 14.75
C CYS A 61 3.58 9.70 16.04
N ILE A 62 3.40 10.66 16.95
CA ILE A 62 2.86 10.42 18.29
C ILE A 62 1.32 10.26 18.20
N PRO A 63 0.75 9.08 18.52
CA PRO A 63 -0.68 8.84 18.44
C PRO A 63 -1.44 9.48 19.60
N LYS A 64 -2.63 10.02 19.33
CA LYS A 64 -3.56 10.57 20.34
C LYS A 64 -4.74 9.65 20.65
N ARG A 65 -5.16 8.81 19.69
CA ARG A 65 -6.39 8.00 19.81
C ARG A 65 -6.16 6.54 19.49
N SER A 66 -5.42 6.21 18.44
CA SER A 66 -5.13 4.80 18.16
C SER A 66 -3.84 4.54 17.42
N VAL A 67 -3.34 3.31 17.62
CA VAL A 67 -2.36 2.68 16.74
C VAL A 67 -2.99 1.43 16.13
N TYR A 68 -2.86 1.25 14.82
CA TYR A 68 -3.34 0.06 14.11
C TYR A 68 -2.16 -0.65 13.46
N PHE A 69 -1.92 -1.90 13.84
CA PHE A 69 -0.87 -2.75 13.31
C PHE A 69 -1.50 -3.78 12.38
N ALA A 70 -1.11 -3.80 11.10
CA ALA A 70 -1.61 -4.74 10.12
C ALA A 70 -0.49 -5.67 9.65
N PHE A 71 -0.64 -6.97 9.94
CA PHE A 71 0.13 -8.00 9.26
C PHE A 71 -0.56 -8.35 7.94
N ASP A 72 0.21 -8.74 6.94
CA ASP A 72 -0.33 -9.49 5.81
C ASP A 72 -0.99 -10.77 6.31
N GLY A 73 -2.20 -11.05 5.83
CA GLY A 73 -2.91 -12.30 6.04
C GLY A 73 -3.28 -12.95 4.70
N PRO A 74 -4.23 -13.89 4.70
CA PRO A 74 -4.68 -14.51 3.46
C PRO A 74 -5.34 -13.50 2.51
N GLY A 75 -4.63 -13.14 1.44
CA GLY A 75 -5.08 -12.23 0.39
C GLY A 75 -5.83 -12.93 -0.76
N PRO A 76 -6.19 -12.19 -1.82
CA PRO A 76 -6.79 -12.74 -3.02
C PRO A 76 -5.83 -13.68 -3.75
N MET A 77 -6.38 -14.65 -4.47
CA MET A 77 -5.62 -15.64 -5.23
C MET A 77 -4.60 -14.96 -6.15
N ALA A 78 -4.99 -13.91 -6.90
CA ALA A 78 -4.08 -13.12 -7.72
C ALA A 78 -2.79 -12.72 -6.99
N LYS A 79 -2.90 -12.18 -5.75
CA LYS A 79 -1.72 -11.82 -4.93
C LYS A 79 -0.94 -13.05 -4.50
N LEU A 80 -1.60 -14.10 -4.02
CA LEU A 80 -0.92 -15.33 -3.56
C LEU A 80 -0.02 -15.91 -4.66
N LEU A 81 -0.49 -15.90 -5.91
CA LEU A 81 0.27 -16.37 -7.07
C LEU A 81 1.46 -15.46 -7.40
N THR A 82 1.26 -14.15 -7.40
CA THR A 82 2.36 -13.17 -7.56
C THR A 82 3.45 -13.39 -6.53
N GLN A 83 3.01 -13.57 -5.29
CA GLN A 83 3.87 -13.79 -4.13
C GLN A 83 4.61 -15.13 -4.20
N ARG A 84 4.04 -16.18 -4.81
CA ARG A 84 4.76 -17.43 -5.08
C ARG A 84 5.84 -17.25 -6.14
N VAL A 85 5.51 -16.66 -7.29
CA VAL A 85 6.49 -16.42 -8.37
C VAL A 85 7.70 -15.64 -7.83
N ARG A 86 7.45 -14.61 -7.03
CA ARG A 86 8.50 -13.82 -6.39
C ARG A 86 9.40 -14.67 -5.47
N ARG A 87 8.82 -15.57 -4.68
CA ARG A 87 9.56 -16.45 -3.74
C ARG A 87 10.27 -17.61 -4.44
N SER A 88 9.74 -18.11 -5.55
CA SER A 88 10.33 -19.19 -6.34
C SER A 88 11.53 -18.74 -7.17
N ASN A 89 11.60 -17.46 -7.57
CA ASN A 89 12.69 -16.97 -8.40
C ASN A 89 14.00 -16.83 -7.59
N PRO A 90 15.07 -17.59 -7.93
CA PRO A 90 16.35 -17.53 -7.21
C PRO A 90 17.02 -16.15 -7.27
N ALA A 91 16.80 -15.38 -8.35
CA ALA A 91 17.35 -14.03 -8.49
C ALA A 91 16.69 -13.02 -7.53
N ASN A 92 15.40 -13.20 -7.25
CA ASN A 92 14.63 -12.40 -6.28
C ASN A 92 14.78 -12.89 -4.84
N SER A 93 15.31 -14.10 -4.68
CA SER A 93 15.50 -14.65 -3.36
C SER A 93 16.64 -13.88 -2.70
N GLN A 94 16.29 -13.08 -1.70
CA GLN A 94 17.21 -12.42 -0.76
C GLN A 94 18.19 -13.43 -0.09
N ARG A 95 18.06 -14.73 -0.40
CA ARG A 95 18.95 -15.85 -0.08
C ARG A 95 20.44 -15.56 -0.26
N LYS A 96 20.90 -14.82 -1.29
CA LYS A 96 22.34 -14.54 -1.45
C LYS A 96 22.89 -13.60 -0.36
N VAL A 97 22.12 -12.61 0.07
CA VAL A 97 22.50 -11.64 1.12
C VAL A 97 22.15 -12.15 2.54
N LEU A 98 21.22 -13.10 2.63
CA LEU A 98 20.73 -13.67 3.90
C LEU A 98 21.24 -15.11 4.15
N ALA A 99 22.18 -15.62 3.34
CA ALA A 99 22.70 -17.00 3.39
C ALA A 99 23.30 -17.38 4.76
N ASN A 100 23.82 -16.41 5.51
CA ASN A 100 24.40 -16.60 6.84
C ASN A 100 23.38 -16.48 7.99
N ARG A 101 22.06 -16.56 7.70
CA ARG A 101 21.02 -16.32 8.72
C ARG A 101 20.26 -17.58 9.09
N HIS A 102 19.91 -17.66 10.36
CA HIS A 102 19.15 -18.78 10.91
C HIS A 102 17.63 -18.66 10.66
N ILE A 103 17.16 -17.59 9.99
CA ILE A 103 15.73 -17.38 9.69
C ILE A 103 15.52 -17.40 8.18
N ASP A 104 14.68 -18.31 7.69
CA ASP A 104 14.27 -18.34 6.27
C ASP A 104 13.43 -17.09 5.95
N PRO A 105 13.81 -16.26 4.96
CA PRO A 105 13.03 -15.07 4.56
C PRO A 105 11.60 -15.39 4.10
N ASN A 106 11.36 -16.61 3.60
CA ASN A 106 10.02 -17.07 3.24
C ASN A 106 9.12 -17.24 4.47
N ALA A 107 9.67 -17.23 5.69
CA ALA A 107 8.90 -17.24 6.92
C ALA A 107 8.10 -15.94 7.14
N ILE A 108 8.36 -14.88 6.37
CA ILE A 108 7.45 -13.72 6.28
C ILE A 108 6.32 -14.08 5.29
N THR A 109 5.46 -15.00 5.74
CA THR A 109 4.30 -15.49 4.99
C THR A 109 3.18 -15.87 5.97
N PRO A 110 1.93 -15.45 5.75
CA PRO A 110 0.79 -15.87 6.56
C PRO A 110 0.73 -17.40 6.68
N GLY A 111 0.41 -17.93 7.86
CA GLY A 111 0.35 -19.38 8.11
C GLY A 111 1.66 -20.05 8.53
N THR A 112 2.79 -19.34 8.51
CA THR A 112 4.08 -19.81 9.05
C THR A 112 4.19 -19.52 10.55
N GLU A 113 5.04 -20.24 11.28
CA GLU A 113 5.20 -20.05 12.74
C GLU A 113 5.72 -18.66 13.12
N LEU A 114 6.70 -18.14 12.36
CA LEU A 114 7.33 -16.84 12.61
C LEU A 114 6.30 -15.71 12.69
N MET A 115 5.31 -15.67 11.79
CA MET A 115 4.30 -14.61 11.76
C MET A 115 3.42 -14.59 13.02
N TYR A 116 3.11 -15.75 13.60
CA TYR A 116 2.32 -15.83 14.84
C TYR A 116 3.17 -15.48 16.06
N MET A 117 4.46 -15.86 16.06
CA MET A 117 5.41 -15.39 17.07
C MET A 117 5.50 -13.85 17.06
N LEU A 118 5.60 -13.23 15.88
CA LEU A 118 5.65 -11.77 15.75
C LEU A 118 4.33 -11.11 16.19
N GLN A 119 3.18 -11.70 15.90
CA GLN A 119 1.89 -11.23 16.41
C GLN A 119 1.86 -11.24 17.95
N ASP A 120 2.31 -12.34 18.56
CA ASP A 120 2.38 -12.48 20.02
C ASP A 120 3.37 -11.46 20.63
N ALA A 121 4.49 -11.21 19.95
CA ALA A 121 5.43 -10.16 20.33
C ALA A 121 4.82 -8.75 20.24
N LEU A 122 3.98 -8.46 19.24
CA LEU A 122 3.30 -7.15 19.16
C LEU A 122 2.19 -6.98 20.19
N ASP A 123 1.48 -8.04 20.55
CA ASP A 123 0.57 -8.01 21.71
C ASP A 123 1.33 -7.62 22.99
N TYR A 124 2.51 -8.22 23.20
CA TYR A 124 3.40 -7.86 24.30
C TYR A 124 3.85 -6.39 24.22
N PHE A 125 4.32 -5.95 23.05
CA PHE A 125 4.74 -4.57 22.81
C PHE A 125 3.64 -3.58 23.20
N ALA A 126 2.42 -3.81 22.72
CA ALA A 126 1.28 -2.96 23.00
C ALA A 126 0.98 -2.89 24.51
N CYS A 127 0.96 -4.02 25.21
CA CYS A 127 0.78 -4.03 26.65
C CYS A 127 1.89 -3.28 27.39
N SER A 128 3.15 -3.52 27.05
CA SER A 128 4.30 -2.87 27.69
C SER A 128 4.28 -1.35 27.49
N ARG A 129 3.96 -0.88 26.29
CA ARG A 129 3.91 0.56 25.98
C ARG A 129 2.73 1.25 26.63
N LEU A 130 1.55 0.63 26.60
CA LEU A 130 0.40 1.15 27.32
C LEU A 130 0.70 1.25 28.81
N GLU A 131 1.31 0.25 29.44
CA GLU A 131 1.65 0.31 30.86
C GLU A 131 2.70 1.39 31.18
N GLY A 132 3.77 1.49 30.38
CA GLY A 132 4.97 2.25 30.72
C GLY A 132 4.98 3.73 30.33
N ASP A 133 4.16 4.19 29.38
CA ASP A 133 4.26 5.55 28.84
C ASP A 133 2.90 6.29 28.85
N MET A 134 2.87 7.44 29.56
CA MET A 134 1.69 8.28 29.74
C MET A 134 1.13 8.82 28.41
N LYS A 135 1.95 8.94 27.36
CA LYS A 135 1.45 9.45 26.07
C LYS A 135 0.43 8.50 25.42
N TYR A 136 0.41 7.24 25.85
CA TYR A 136 -0.55 6.23 25.38
C TYR A 136 -1.77 6.05 26.31
N ASP A 137 -1.96 6.91 27.32
CA ASP A 137 -3.06 6.78 28.30
C ASP A 137 -4.46 6.71 27.67
N LYS A 138 -4.65 7.35 26.52
CA LYS A 138 -5.92 7.42 25.78
C LYS A 138 -5.84 6.78 24.39
N VAL A 139 -4.84 5.93 24.18
CA VAL A 139 -4.58 5.29 22.88
C VAL A 139 -5.09 3.86 22.92
N ASP A 140 -5.90 3.50 21.92
CA ASP A 140 -6.27 2.12 21.63
C ASP A 140 -5.25 1.51 20.66
N MET A 141 -4.60 0.41 21.03
CA MET A 141 -3.73 -0.34 20.13
C MET A 141 -4.47 -1.55 19.55
N ARG A 142 -4.48 -1.67 18.22
CA ARG A 142 -5.14 -2.75 17.48
C ARG A 142 -4.11 -3.57 16.70
N ILE A 143 -4.17 -4.89 16.79
CA ILE A 143 -3.30 -5.81 16.06
C ILE A 143 -4.17 -6.69 15.17
N SER A 144 -4.11 -6.48 13.85
CA SER A 144 -4.71 -7.33 12.84
C SER A 144 -3.69 -8.36 12.38
N GLY A 145 -3.86 -9.59 12.87
CA GLY A 145 -2.86 -10.66 12.75
C GLY A 145 -2.73 -11.29 11.36
N PRO A 146 -1.76 -12.22 11.20
CA PRO A 146 -1.56 -12.98 9.96
C PRO A 146 -2.66 -14.03 9.71
N ASP A 147 -3.52 -14.27 10.70
CA ASP A 147 -4.71 -15.10 10.63
C ASP A 147 -5.98 -14.31 10.28
N VAL A 148 -5.92 -12.97 10.23
CA VAL A 148 -7.01 -12.13 9.74
C VAL A 148 -6.91 -12.05 8.22
N PRO A 149 -7.99 -12.26 7.44
CA PRO A 149 -7.96 -12.12 5.99
C PRO A 149 -7.58 -10.73 5.47
N GLY A 150 -6.98 -10.69 4.28
CA GLY A 150 -6.58 -9.46 3.58
C GLY A 150 -5.10 -9.10 3.70
N GLU A 151 -4.65 -8.27 2.77
CA GLU A 151 -3.31 -7.65 2.79
C GLU A 151 -3.25 -6.53 3.84
N GLY A 152 -2.04 -6.19 4.31
CA GLY A 152 -1.83 -5.23 5.39
C GLY A 152 -2.48 -3.88 5.11
N GLU A 153 -2.21 -3.31 3.94
CA GLU A 153 -2.77 -2.05 3.45
C GLU A 153 -4.30 -2.12 3.32
N VAL A 154 -4.84 -3.18 2.71
CA VAL A 154 -6.29 -3.35 2.55
C VAL A 154 -6.99 -3.40 3.92
N LYS A 155 -6.42 -4.13 4.89
CA LYS A 155 -6.93 -4.18 6.28
C LYS A 155 -6.92 -2.83 6.99
N ILE A 156 -5.95 -1.97 6.68
CA ILE A 156 -5.88 -0.61 7.24
C ILE A 156 -7.06 0.20 6.69
N PHE A 157 -7.29 0.16 5.38
CA PHE A 157 -8.37 0.91 4.75
C PHE A 157 -9.76 0.34 5.09
N ASP A 158 -9.94 -0.98 5.26
CA ASP A 158 -11.16 -1.57 5.85
C ASP A 158 -11.48 -0.95 7.21
N TRP A 159 -10.47 -0.87 8.08
CA TRP A 159 -10.65 -0.33 9.43
C TRP A 159 -11.02 1.16 9.40
N LEU A 160 -10.37 1.95 8.55
CA LEU A 160 -10.66 3.38 8.35
C LEU A 160 -12.08 3.58 7.78
N ASN A 161 -12.48 2.82 6.77
CA ASN A 161 -13.81 2.86 6.19
C ASN A 161 -14.88 2.46 7.20
N SER A 162 -14.65 1.38 7.93
CA SER A 162 -15.51 0.95 9.04
C SER A 162 -15.61 2.01 10.15
N PHE A 163 -14.53 2.77 10.40
CA PHE A 163 -14.55 3.90 11.33
C PHE A 163 -15.45 5.04 10.84
N VAL A 164 -15.34 5.42 9.57
CA VAL A 164 -16.22 6.43 8.94
C VAL A 164 -17.68 5.98 9.00
N ALA A 165 -17.97 4.76 8.54
CA ALA A 165 -19.34 4.22 8.49
C ALA A 165 -20.01 4.21 9.88
N ARG A 166 -19.28 3.86 10.95
CA ARG A 166 -19.81 3.90 12.32
C ARG A 166 -20.11 5.32 12.82
N ARG A 167 -19.41 6.33 12.33
CA ARG A 167 -19.69 7.73 12.68
C ARG A 167 -20.94 8.24 11.96
N GLU A 168 -21.10 7.83 10.71
CA GLU A 168 -22.26 8.19 9.89
C GLU A 168 -23.53 7.44 10.31
N ALA A 169 -23.39 6.25 10.90
CA ALA A 169 -24.47 5.46 11.49
C ALA A 169 -25.12 6.20 12.69
N GLY A 170 -25.94 7.20 12.39
CA GLY A 170 -26.58 8.08 13.37
C GLY A 170 -26.71 9.54 12.91
N THR A 171 -26.08 9.93 11.80
CA THR A 171 -26.12 11.29 11.26
C THR A 171 -26.53 11.27 9.78
N GLN A 172 -27.51 12.07 9.36
CA GLN A 172 -27.94 12.16 7.95
C GLN A 172 -26.94 12.90 7.03
N VAL A 173 -25.77 13.29 7.53
CA VAL A 173 -24.77 14.05 6.78
C VAL A 173 -23.49 13.24 6.74
N SER A 174 -23.03 12.90 5.53
CA SER A 174 -21.65 12.47 5.32
C SER A 174 -20.75 13.66 5.61
N SER A 175 -20.03 13.60 6.73
CA SER A 175 -19.18 14.69 7.19
C SER A 175 -17.72 14.30 7.04
N ILE A 176 -16.92 15.17 6.42
CA ILE A 176 -15.47 15.04 6.38
C ILE A 176 -14.90 14.77 7.78
N VAL A 177 -14.08 13.74 7.91
CA VAL A 177 -13.41 13.36 9.14
C VAL A 177 -12.21 14.29 9.33
N THR A 178 -12.22 15.03 10.44
CA THR A 178 -11.13 15.95 10.82
C THR A 178 -10.02 15.27 11.64
N GLU A 179 -10.19 13.99 11.99
CA GLU A 179 -9.17 13.21 12.70
C GLU A 179 -8.04 12.90 11.72
N SER A 180 -6.81 13.13 12.19
CA SER A 180 -5.59 12.99 11.40
C SER A 180 -5.09 11.55 11.38
N VAL A 181 -4.77 11.03 10.20
CA VAL A 181 -4.35 9.65 9.98
C VAL A 181 -3.01 9.65 9.28
N ILE A 182 -2.06 8.84 9.77
CA ILE A 182 -0.87 8.48 9.00
C ILE A 182 -0.83 6.96 8.80
N VAL A 183 -0.51 6.54 7.58
CA VAL A 183 -0.23 5.14 7.24
C VAL A 183 1.26 5.01 6.97
N ILE A 184 1.93 4.16 7.73
CA ILE A 184 3.37 3.91 7.63
C ILE A 184 3.55 2.64 6.81
N GLY A 185 4.17 2.80 5.65
CA GLY A 185 4.41 1.74 4.66
C GLY A 185 5.00 2.32 3.39
N GLY A 186 5.73 1.51 2.63
CA GLY A 186 6.42 1.93 1.42
C GLY A 186 5.76 1.50 0.12
N ASP A 187 4.57 0.89 0.17
CA ASP A 187 3.85 0.47 -1.02
C ASP A 187 3.12 1.66 -1.67
N ALA A 188 3.23 1.78 -2.99
CA ALA A 188 2.50 2.78 -3.77
C ALA A 188 0.97 2.56 -3.70
N ASP A 189 0.52 1.32 -3.47
CA ASP A 189 -0.89 0.99 -3.32
C ASP A 189 -1.52 1.67 -2.10
N ILE A 190 -0.75 1.97 -1.05
CA ILE A 190 -1.23 2.76 0.10
C ILE A 190 -1.63 4.18 -0.32
N VAL A 191 -0.88 4.78 -1.25
CA VAL A 191 -1.18 6.12 -1.79
C VAL A 191 -2.45 6.05 -2.65
N LEU A 192 -2.57 5.02 -3.49
CA LEU A 192 -3.75 4.83 -4.35
C LEU A 192 -5.03 4.54 -3.54
N GLN A 193 -4.94 3.69 -2.50
CA GLN A 193 -6.04 3.45 -1.56
C GLN A 193 -6.36 4.70 -0.74
N GLY A 194 -5.35 5.51 -0.41
CA GLY A 194 -5.53 6.83 0.18
C GLY A 194 -6.33 7.78 -0.71
N LEU A 195 -6.01 7.83 -2.00
CA LEU A 195 -6.78 8.60 -3.00
C LEU A 195 -8.20 8.07 -3.18
N ALA A 196 -8.41 6.76 -3.07
CA ALA A 196 -9.74 6.18 -3.08
C ALA A 196 -10.54 6.55 -1.82
N THR A 197 -9.86 6.69 -0.67
CA THR A 197 -10.45 6.92 0.66
C THR A 197 -10.37 8.38 1.10
N THR A 198 -11.28 9.24 0.63
CA THR A 198 -11.19 10.69 0.89
C THR A 198 -12.10 11.22 2.00
N SER A 199 -12.67 10.32 2.80
CA SER A 199 -13.47 10.73 3.95
C SER A 199 -12.62 11.43 5.02
N PHE A 200 -11.28 11.41 4.92
CA PHE A 200 -10.35 12.04 5.85
C PHE A 200 -9.76 13.32 5.28
N ARG A 201 -9.84 14.41 6.03
CA ARG A 201 -9.23 15.69 5.64
C ARG A 201 -7.71 15.67 5.72
N ASP A 202 -7.16 14.99 6.72
CA ASP A 202 -5.74 15.01 7.04
C ASP A 202 -5.21 13.56 7.02
N LEU A 203 -5.06 12.99 5.81
CA LEU A 203 -4.52 11.66 5.56
C LEU A 203 -3.11 11.73 4.96
N PHE A 204 -2.18 11.02 5.57
CA PHE A 204 -0.76 11.00 5.22
C PHE A 204 -0.26 9.58 5.01
N VAL A 205 0.71 9.42 4.11
CA VAL A 205 1.46 8.18 3.94
C VAL A 205 2.91 8.44 4.26
N TYR A 206 3.50 7.66 5.16
CA TYR A 206 4.91 7.75 5.52
C TYR A 206 5.68 6.59 4.90
N ALA A 207 6.44 6.91 3.86
CA ALA A 207 7.38 6.01 3.23
C ALA A 207 8.74 6.14 3.93
N GLN A 208 9.10 5.12 4.71
CA GLN A 208 10.37 5.12 5.43
C GLN A 208 11.54 4.93 4.45
N SER A 209 12.47 5.89 4.41
CA SER A 209 13.70 5.80 3.61
C SER A 209 14.83 5.11 4.39
N ARG A 210 15.79 4.51 3.68
CA ARG A 210 16.98 3.87 4.27
C ARG A 210 18.11 4.84 4.59
N ARG A 211 18.27 5.93 3.82
CA ARG A 211 19.45 6.81 3.83
C ARG A 211 19.18 8.25 4.34
N ASP A 212 17.92 8.64 4.58
CA ASP A 212 17.55 10.01 5.01
C ASP A 212 16.21 10.04 5.79
N GLU A 213 15.86 11.22 6.34
CA GLU A 213 14.51 11.53 6.87
C GLU A 213 13.44 10.97 5.93
N GLY A 214 12.58 10.06 6.42
CA GLY A 214 11.59 9.43 5.56
C GLY A 214 10.61 10.44 4.93
N THR A 215 9.97 10.03 3.85
CA THR A 215 9.10 10.89 3.04
C THR A 215 7.66 10.79 3.50
N VAL A 216 7.01 11.92 3.79
CA VAL A 216 5.56 11.95 4.00
C VAL A 216 4.85 12.47 2.77
N ILE A 217 3.85 11.73 2.30
CA ILE A 217 2.97 12.13 1.21
C ILE A 217 1.64 12.56 1.83
N SER A 218 1.22 13.79 1.55
CA SER A 218 -0.11 14.26 1.94
C SER A 218 -1.12 13.95 0.85
N ILE A 219 -2.06 13.04 1.14
CA ILE A 219 -3.12 12.67 0.19
C ILE A 219 -3.98 13.89 -0.13
N SER A 220 -4.24 14.76 0.84
CA SER A 220 -5.05 15.96 0.66
C SER A 220 -4.37 16.99 -0.25
N LEU A 221 -3.03 17.08 -0.23
CA LEU A 221 -2.30 17.92 -1.18
C LEU A 221 -2.30 17.31 -2.57
N LEU A 222 -2.25 15.98 -2.69
CA LEU A 222 -2.37 15.30 -3.97
C LEU A 222 -3.77 15.50 -4.59
N VAL A 223 -4.83 15.39 -3.78
CA VAL A 223 -6.21 15.71 -4.21
C VAL A 223 -6.31 17.18 -4.61
N LYS A 224 -5.66 18.10 -3.87
CA LYS A 224 -5.61 19.52 -4.24
C LYS A 224 -4.90 19.73 -5.59
N ALA A 225 -3.80 19.03 -5.86
CA ALA A 225 -3.11 19.12 -7.14
C ALA A 225 -4.02 18.67 -8.31
N LEU A 226 -4.85 17.66 -8.10
CA LEU A 226 -5.88 17.26 -9.06
C LEU A 226 -6.97 18.34 -9.21
N GLU A 227 -7.41 18.95 -8.11
CA GLU A 227 -8.39 20.06 -8.12
C GLU A 227 -7.85 21.29 -8.86
N ASP A 228 -6.58 21.64 -8.68
CA ASP A 228 -5.94 22.76 -9.37
C ASP A 228 -5.84 22.50 -10.89
N ASN A 229 -5.69 21.23 -11.30
CA ASN A 229 -5.66 20.83 -12.72
C ASN A 229 -7.05 20.64 -13.34
N PHE A 230 -8.04 20.26 -12.53
CA PHE A 230 -9.42 19.96 -12.92
C PHE A 230 -10.41 20.54 -11.89
N PRO A 231 -10.65 21.87 -11.91
CA PRO A 231 -11.46 22.53 -10.90
C PRO A 231 -12.89 22.00 -10.81
N GLY A 232 -13.32 21.60 -9.61
CA GLY A 232 -14.63 21.03 -9.31
C GLY A 232 -14.76 19.54 -9.63
N GLU A 233 -13.70 18.88 -10.11
CA GLU A 233 -13.76 17.52 -10.64
C GLU A 233 -12.83 16.52 -9.91
N SER A 234 -12.04 16.96 -8.93
CA SER A 234 -11.04 16.13 -8.23
C SER A 234 -11.61 14.85 -7.62
N ASP A 235 -12.84 14.88 -7.10
CA ASP A 235 -13.53 13.71 -6.53
C ASP A 235 -13.68 12.55 -7.54
N ARG A 236 -13.78 12.88 -8.83
CA ARG A 236 -13.97 11.90 -9.91
C ARG A 236 -12.66 11.58 -10.61
N VAL A 237 -11.89 12.62 -10.92
CA VAL A 237 -10.59 12.49 -11.61
C VAL A 237 -9.63 11.60 -10.82
N ARG A 238 -9.67 11.60 -9.48
CA ARG A 238 -8.82 10.71 -8.68
C ARG A 238 -9.08 9.22 -8.91
N LEU A 239 -10.33 8.81 -9.14
CA LEU A 239 -10.65 7.41 -9.42
C LEU A 239 -10.20 7.03 -10.83
N ASP A 240 -10.34 7.94 -11.78
CA ASP A 240 -9.78 7.78 -13.12
C ASP A 240 -8.25 7.69 -13.07
N PHE A 241 -7.59 8.54 -12.29
CA PHE A 241 -6.14 8.49 -12.06
C PHE A 241 -5.69 7.14 -11.53
N ILE A 242 -6.42 6.58 -10.54
CA ILE A 242 -6.17 5.23 -10.04
C ILE A 242 -6.27 4.21 -11.18
N VAL A 243 -7.31 4.27 -12.03
CA VAL A 243 -7.41 3.37 -13.21
C VAL A 243 -6.19 3.48 -14.12
N LEU A 244 -5.71 4.69 -14.40
CA LEU A 244 -4.52 4.89 -15.23
C LEU A 244 -3.26 4.30 -14.59
N CYS A 245 -3.10 4.41 -13.27
CA CYS A 245 -2.03 3.73 -12.53
C CYS A 245 -2.16 2.21 -12.63
N LEU A 246 -3.36 1.66 -12.49
CA LEU A 246 -3.62 0.22 -12.61
C LEU A 246 -3.34 -0.30 -14.04
N MET A 247 -3.63 0.49 -15.07
CA MET A 247 -3.29 0.17 -16.47
C MET A 247 -1.78 0.17 -16.72
N ASN A 248 -0.99 0.87 -15.91
CA ASN A 248 0.46 0.84 -15.97
C ASN A 248 1.08 -0.41 -15.28
N GLY A 249 0.24 -1.32 -14.78
CA GLY A 249 0.65 -2.56 -14.13
C GLY A 249 0.69 -2.47 -12.61
N ASN A 250 0.39 -3.58 -11.95
CA ASN A 250 0.44 -3.73 -10.49
C ASN A 250 0.65 -5.21 -10.12
N ASP A 251 0.55 -5.53 -8.83
CA ASP A 251 0.73 -6.89 -8.32
C ASP A 251 -0.29 -7.92 -8.84
N TYR A 252 -1.46 -7.47 -9.32
CA TYR A 252 -2.57 -8.32 -9.75
C TYR A 252 -2.67 -8.42 -11.28
N LEU A 253 -2.26 -7.39 -12.01
CA LEU A 253 -2.47 -7.23 -13.45
C LEU A 253 -1.18 -6.77 -14.16
N PRO A 254 -0.87 -7.34 -15.34
CA PRO A 254 0.23 -6.86 -16.16
C PRO A 254 -0.02 -5.45 -16.71
N LYS A 255 1.05 -4.73 -17.05
CA LYS A 255 1.02 -3.42 -17.71
C LYS A 255 0.41 -3.53 -19.10
N VAL A 256 -0.46 -2.57 -19.47
CA VAL A 256 -1.01 -2.43 -20.83
C VAL A 256 0.13 -2.30 -21.84
N ARG A 257 0.11 -3.12 -22.89
CA ARG A 257 1.22 -3.22 -23.84
C ARG A 257 1.41 -1.95 -24.67
N GLY A 258 2.67 -1.57 -24.86
CA GLY A 258 3.08 -0.47 -25.76
C GLY A 258 2.72 0.93 -25.24
N VAL A 259 2.37 1.07 -23.95
CA VAL A 259 1.97 2.36 -23.38
C VAL A 259 2.57 2.55 -21.99
N GLY A 260 3.23 3.69 -21.78
CA GLY A 260 3.68 4.15 -20.46
C GLY A 260 2.66 5.05 -19.76
N PHE A 261 2.85 5.26 -18.46
CA PHE A 261 1.98 6.10 -17.65
C PHE A 261 1.86 7.54 -18.19
N ASP A 262 2.96 8.16 -18.63
CA ASP A 262 2.92 9.52 -19.16
C ASP A 262 2.01 9.63 -20.38
N SER A 263 2.01 8.64 -21.26
CA SER A 263 1.11 8.59 -22.41
C SER A 263 -0.35 8.47 -21.98
N LEU A 264 -0.64 7.62 -20.99
CA LEU A 264 -1.99 7.48 -20.40
C LEU A 264 -2.47 8.80 -19.79
N TRP A 265 -1.64 9.42 -18.97
CA TRP A 265 -1.97 10.66 -18.25
C TRP A 265 -2.14 11.85 -19.18
N ASN A 266 -1.20 12.04 -20.12
CA ASN A 266 -1.27 13.12 -21.11
C ASN A 266 -2.47 12.93 -22.06
N GLY A 267 -2.76 11.69 -22.47
CA GLY A 267 -3.95 11.37 -23.25
C GLY A 267 -5.25 11.71 -22.51
N TYR A 268 -5.31 11.38 -21.21
CA TYR A 268 -6.45 11.74 -20.34
C TYR A 268 -6.63 13.25 -20.24
N ILE A 269 -5.55 14.00 -19.96
CA ILE A 269 -5.56 15.47 -19.92
C ILE A 269 -6.04 16.05 -21.25
N ALA A 270 -5.53 15.54 -22.38
CA ALA A 270 -5.89 16.01 -23.71
C ALA A 270 -7.39 15.84 -24.00
N ILE A 271 -8.00 14.75 -23.54
CA ILE A 271 -9.45 14.54 -23.66
C ILE A 271 -10.22 15.52 -22.78
N LYS A 272 -9.85 15.59 -21.49
CA LYS A 272 -10.54 16.45 -20.52
C LYS A 272 -10.49 17.93 -20.87
N LYS A 273 -9.35 18.41 -21.38
CA LYS A 273 -9.13 19.84 -21.70
C LYS A 273 -9.41 20.18 -23.16
N GLY A 274 -9.27 19.24 -24.08
CA GLY A 274 -9.30 19.51 -25.52
C GLY A 274 -10.58 19.08 -26.26
N ARG A 275 -11.46 18.27 -25.66
CA ARG A 275 -12.66 17.76 -26.33
C ARG A 275 -13.93 18.14 -25.55
N GLU A 276 -14.68 19.12 -26.07
CA GLU A 276 -15.91 19.62 -25.44
C GLU A 276 -16.93 18.51 -25.11
N GLN A 277 -17.05 17.50 -26.00
CA GLN A 277 -17.97 16.37 -25.81
C GLN A 277 -17.72 15.54 -24.54
N PHE A 278 -16.50 15.60 -23.96
CA PHE A 278 -16.13 14.87 -22.75
C PHE A 278 -16.02 15.78 -21.50
N GLN A 279 -16.44 17.05 -21.60
CA GLN A 279 -16.54 17.93 -20.43
C GLN A 279 -17.54 17.35 -19.41
N GLY A 280 -17.14 17.31 -18.14
CA GLY A 280 -17.93 16.69 -17.06
C GLY A 280 -18.10 15.17 -17.19
N GLN A 281 -17.44 14.53 -18.16
CA GLN A 281 -17.36 13.07 -18.27
C GLN A 281 -16.04 12.55 -17.69
N TYR A 282 -16.05 11.28 -17.31
CA TYR A 282 -14.96 10.59 -16.60
C TYR A 282 -14.74 9.22 -17.23
N LEU A 283 -13.56 8.64 -17.03
CA LEU A 283 -13.20 7.31 -17.50
C LEU A 283 -14.03 6.23 -16.80
N LEU A 284 -14.34 6.40 -15.51
CA LEU A 284 -15.24 5.53 -14.77
C LEU A 284 -16.67 6.08 -14.72
N ASP A 285 -17.64 5.22 -15.04
CA ASP A 285 -19.03 5.40 -14.67
C ASP A 285 -19.25 4.86 -13.26
N SER A 286 -19.17 5.76 -12.28
CA SER A 286 -19.38 5.42 -10.87
C SER A 286 -20.77 4.87 -10.54
N THR A 287 -21.77 5.25 -11.33
CA THR A 287 -23.17 4.87 -11.06
C THR A 287 -23.36 3.41 -11.44
N ARG A 288 -22.81 3.02 -12.58
CA ARG A 288 -22.85 1.65 -13.11
C ARG A 288 -21.67 0.79 -12.67
N ARG A 289 -20.70 1.36 -11.94
CA ARG A 289 -19.47 0.70 -11.46
C ARG A 289 -18.70 -0.01 -12.59
N THR A 290 -18.53 0.70 -13.69
CA THR A 290 -17.90 0.20 -14.91
C THR A 290 -17.21 1.36 -15.65
N PHE A 291 -16.64 1.09 -16.82
CA PHE A 291 -16.04 2.14 -17.64
C PHE A 291 -17.10 2.98 -18.35
N ASN A 292 -16.81 4.26 -18.55
CA ASN A 292 -17.42 5.04 -19.61
C ASN A 292 -16.77 4.64 -20.93
N TRP A 293 -17.39 3.70 -21.64
CA TRP A 293 -16.82 3.10 -22.86
C TRP A 293 -16.49 4.11 -23.96
N PRO A 294 -17.35 5.10 -24.29
CA PRO A 294 -16.98 6.18 -25.20
C PRO A 294 -15.72 6.95 -24.77
N PHE A 295 -15.58 7.24 -23.47
CA PHE A 295 -14.39 7.92 -22.95
C PHE A 295 -13.14 7.04 -23.06
N LEU A 296 -13.25 5.76 -22.67
CA LEU A 296 -12.15 4.79 -22.76
C LEU A 296 -11.66 4.65 -24.21
N VAL A 297 -12.57 4.49 -25.18
CA VAL A 297 -12.20 4.40 -26.61
C VAL A 297 -11.49 5.68 -27.05
N ALA A 298 -12.02 6.86 -26.71
CA ALA A 298 -11.37 8.11 -27.07
C ALA A 298 -9.97 8.25 -26.47
N LEU A 299 -9.76 7.77 -25.23
CA LEU A 299 -8.46 7.74 -24.55
C LEU A 299 -7.46 6.88 -25.31
N LEU A 300 -7.85 5.64 -25.60
CA LEU A 300 -7.01 4.71 -26.34
C LEU A 300 -6.71 5.20 -27.77
N GLU A 301 -7.66 5.84 -28.44
CA GLU A 301 -7.44 6.48 -29.75
C GLU A 301 -6.42 7.61 -29.68
N THR A 302 -6.53 8.46 -28.64
CA THR A 302 -5.61 9.59 -28.41
C THR A 302 -4.19 9.11 -28.15
N ILE A 303 -4.04 8.08 -27.31
CA ILE A 303 -2.72 7.51 -26.98
C ILE A 303 -2.10 6.87 -28.22
N ARG A 304 -2.88 6.13 -29.02
CA ARG A 304 -2.40 5.52 -30.26
C ARG A 304 -1.86 6.55 -31.25
N SER A 305 -2.52 7.70 -31.40
CA SER A 305 -2.05 8.76 -32.31
C SER A 305 -0.69 9.35 -31.91
N VAL A 306 -0.33 9.32 -30.62
CA VAL A 306 0.95 9.84 -30.13
C VAL A 306 2.09 8.82 -30.31
N VAL A 307 1.79 7.52 -30.20
CA VAL A 307 2.80 6.43 -30.32
C VAL A 307 3.22 6.14 -31.77
N ILE A 308 2.45 6.59 -32.77
CA ILE A 308 2.80 6.41 -34.20
C ILE A 308 3.93 7.36 -34.65
N GLU A 309 4.19 8.48 -33.97
CA GLU A 309 5.21 9.44 -34.42
C GLU A 309 6.68 9.04 -34.19
N PRO A 310 7.10 8.31 -33.12
CA PRO A 310 8.51 7.99 -32.92
C PRO A 310 9.05 6.83 -33.79
N HIS A 311 8.27 5.76 -33.98
CA HIS A 311 8.78 4.52 -34.59
C HIS A 311 8.79 4.55 -36.13
N VAL A 312 7.92 5.33 -36.76
CA VAL A 312 7.88 5.46 -38.23
C VAL A 312 9.09 6.25 -38.76
N LEU A 313 9.59 7.23 -38.00
CA LEU A 313 10.77 8.01 -38.38
C LEU A 313 12.09 7.22 -38.28
N LEU A 314 12.17 6.21 -37.41
CA LEU A 314 13.35 5.34 -37.27
C LEU A 314 13.39 4.24 -38.34
N ALA A 315 12.24 3.74 -38.78
CA ALA A 315 12.16 2.79 -39.89
C ALA A 315 12.56 3.42 -41.23
N GLU A 316 12.21 4.69 -41.47
CA GLU A 316 12.57 5.40 -42.71
C GLU A 316 14.05 5.78 -42.79
N LYS A 317 14.73 6.00 -41.64
CA LYS A 317 16.19 6.22 -41.60
C LYS A 317 16.99 4.94 -41.78
N SER A 318 16.43 3.79 -41.40
CA SER A 318 17.09 2.47 -41.52
C SER A 318 17.10 1.91 -42.94
N LEU A 319 16.35 2.51 -43.88
CA LEU A 319 16.19 2.04 -45.26
C LEU A 319 17.10 2.75 -46.27
N GLN A 320 18.05 3.60 -45.83
CA GLN A 320 18.98 4.31 -46.73
C GLN A 320 20.43 4.23 -46.24
N VAL A 321 21.05 3.04 -46.21
CA VAL A 321 22.52 2.88 -46.32
C VAL A 321 22.84 1.59 -47.09
N GLU A 322 23.78 1.71 -48.02
CA GLU A 322 24.11 0.82 -49.15
C GLU A 322 24.70 -0.57 -48.79
N GLU A 323 24.57 -1.50 -49.75
CA GLU A 323 25.12 -2.87 -49.72
C GLU A 323 26.65 -2.92 -49.53
N PRO A 324 27.19 -3.89 -48.75
CA PRO A 324 28.63 -4.11 -48.65
C PRO A 324 29.16 -5.05 -49.74
N SER A 325 30.25 -4.64 -50.38
CA SER A 325 31.06 -5.45 -51.28
C SER A 325 32.16 -6.22 -50.52
N ARG A 326 32.55 -7.36 -51.12
CA ARG A 326 33.34 -8.47 -50.58
C ARG A 326 34.87 -8.23 -50.46
N MET A 327 35.47 -8.95 -49.49
CA MET A 327 36.80 -9.62 -49.47
C MET A 327 38.07 -8.79 -49.16
N ASN A 328 38.78 -9.05 -48.04
CA ASN A 328 39.90 -10.03 -47.87
C ASN A 328 40.65 -9.87 -46.52
N GLU A 329 41.06 -11.01 -45.92
CA GLU A 329 42.34 -11.40 -45.25
C GLU A 329 43.14 -10.34 -44.43
N GLU A 330 43.78 -10.57 -43.27
CA GLU A 330 44.41 -11.74 -42.63
C GLU A 330 44.86 -11.37 -41.18
N GLU A 331 44.93 -12.37 -40.30
CA GLU A 331 45.82 -12.58 -39.11
C GLU A 331 46.36 -11.43 -38.21
N HIS A 332 46.18 -11.55 -36.88
CA HIS A 332 47.19 -12.12 -35.95
C HIS A 332 46.71 -12.15 -34.48
N ASP A 333 47.24 -13.13 -33.77
CA ASP A 333 46.90 -13.62 -32.42
C ASP A 333 47.89 -13.09 -31.36
N VAL A 334 47.58 -13.35 -30.07
CA VAL A 334 48.40 -13.28 -28.83
C VAL A 334 48.04 -12.15 -27.82
N PRO A 335 47.75 -12.50 -26.53
CA PRO A 335 47.23 -11.60 -25.49
C PRO A 335 48.32 -11.04 -24.55
N PRO A 336 47.96 -10.15 -23.58
CA PRO A 336 48.35 -10.45 -22.20
C PRO A 336 47.34 -10.05 -21.10
N ASP A 337 47.63 -10.62 -19.92
CA ASP A 337 46.98 -10.58 -18.59
C ASP A 337 47.31 -9.28 -17.80
N PRO A 338 47.04 -9.12 -16.48
CA PRO A 338 46.26 -8.03 -15.90
C PRO A 338 47.14 -7.07 -15.04
N ASN A 339 46.51 -6.06 -14.44
CA ASN A 339 47.06 -5.03 -13.52
C ASN A 339 47.63 -3.76 -14.17
N GLU A 340 46.88 -2.66 -14.03
CA GLU A 340 47.38 -1.30 -13.81
C GLU A 340 46.21 -0.49 -13.22
N ILE A 341 46.10 -0.35 -11.89
CA ILE A 341 46.55 0.81 -11.09
C ILE A 341 46.40 2.14 -11.83
N ILE A 342 45.35 2.90 -11.50
CA ILE A 342 45.26 4.34 -11.80
C ILE A 342 45.14 5.10 -10.47
N LEU A 343 46.10 6.01 -10.30
CA LEU A 343 46.41 6.83 -9.13
C LEU A 343 45.35 7.90 -8.85
N TYR A 344 44.87 7.96 -7.61
CA TYR A 344 44.18 9.12 -7.04
C TYR A 344 45.23 10.01 -6.36
N THR A 345 45.34 11.27 -6.79
CA THR A 345 46.22 12.26 -6.15
C THR A 345 45.44 12.98 -5.06
N GLY A 346 45.89 12.80 -3.81
CA GLY A 346 45.38 13.53 -2.66
C GLY A 346 46.00 14.92 -2.55
N ASP A 347 45.31 15.79 -1.83
CA ASP A 347 45.95 16.93 -1.18
C ASP A 347 45.52 16.95 0.30
N MET A 348 46.53 16.99 1.16
CA MET A 348 46.42 17.04 2.62
C MET A 348 46.37 18.50 3.08
N THR A 349 45.70 18.80 4.20
CA THR A 349 46.31 19.63 5.26
C THR A 349 45.68 19.31 6.63
N ALA A 350 46.54 19.42 7.63
CA ALA A 350 46.48 18.82 8.96
C ALA A 350 45.86 19.73 10.03
N SER A 351 45.45 19.16 11.18
CA SER A 351 46.17 19.29 12.46
C SER A 351 45.33 18.79 13.65
N ALA A 352 46.02 18.12 14.57
CA ALA A 352 45.50 17.48 15.77
C ALA A 352 45.51 18.40 17.00
N SER A 353 44.67 18.12 17.99
CA SER A 353 45.07 18.17 19.41
C SER A 353 44.10 17.40 20.31
N THR A 354 44.70 16.74 21.30
CA THR A 354 44.17 15.80 22.29
C THR A 354 43.86 16.48 23.63
N SER A 355 42.83 16.03 24.38
CA SER A 355 42.95 15.82 25.83
C SER A 355 41.82 14.96 26.45
N ALA A 356 42.26 13.91 27.16
CA ALA A 356 41.71 13.03 28.19
C ALA A 356 40.32 13.24 28.88
N ALA A 357 39.52 12.15 28.83
CA ALA A 357 38.97 11.29 29.90
C ALA A 357 38.05 11.80 31.05
N ILE A 358 36.93 11.08 31.25
CA ILE A 358 36.44 10.35 32.47
C ILE A 358 35.18 9.53 32.07
N PRO A 359 34.88 8.34 32.66
CA PRO A 359 34.11 7.27 32.04
C PRO A 359 32.65 7.17 32.53
N ASP A 360 31.74 6.77 31.65
CA ASP A 360 30.46 6.16 32.04
C ASP A 360 30.22 4.92 31.18
N VAL A 361 29.74 3.87 31.84
CA VAL A 361 29.63 2.50 31.36
C VAL A 361 28.37 2.36 30.50
N ASP A 362 28.55 2.27 29.18
CA ASP A 362 27.52 1.82 28.25
C ASP A 362 28.05 0.61 27.47
N ASP A 363 27.46 -0.56 27.74
CA ASP A 363 27.55 -1.75 26.89
C ASP A 363 26.68 -1.52 25.65
N ASP A 364 27.18 -0.74 24.69
CA ASP A 364 26.66 -0.65 23.34
C ASP A 364 27.77 -1.04 22.35
N GLU A 365 27.80 -2.32 21.96
CA GLU A 365 28.48 -2.73 20.72
C GLU A 365 27.69 -2.16 19.53
N GLU A 366 28.09 -0.98 19.08
CA GLU A 366 27.75 -0.44 17.77
C GLU A 366 28.52 -1.22 16.68
N ASP A 367 27.88 -2.23 16.11
CA ASP A 367 28.28 -2.79 14.82
C ASP A 367 28.00 -1.75 13.72
N HIS A 368 28.96 -0.85 13.48
CA HIS A 368 29.05 -0.07 12.24
C HIS A 368 29.62 -0.98 11.15
N ALA A 369 28.72 -1.67 10.46
CA ALA A 369 29.01 -2.22 9.14
C ALA A 369 28.27 -1.36 8.11
N ASP A 370 28.99 -0.40 7.55
CA ASP A 370 28.63 0.33 6.34
C ASP A 370 28.71 -0.65 5.15
N ASP A 371 27.63 -1.41 4.93
CA ASP A 371 27.40 -2.10 3.67
C ASP A 371 26.53 -1.20 2.77
N GLU A 372 27.21 -0.33 2.02
CA GLU A 372 26.66 0.32 0.84
C GLU A 372 26.33 -0.75 -0.21
N ILE A 373 25.04 -1.11 -0.31
CA ILE A 373 24.51 -1.82 -1.47
C ILE A 373 23.27 -1.07 -1.91
N ASP A 374 23.29 -0.64 -3.18
CA ASP A 374 22.21 0.07 -3.84
C ASP A 374 20.90 -0.71 -3.78
N ASP A 375 19.85 0.02 -3.40
CA ASP A 375 18.47 -0.44 -3.51
C ASP A 375 17.93 -0.03 -4.89
N GLU A 376 18.64 -0.40 -5.95
CA GLU A 376 18.03 -0.53 -7.27
C GLU A 376 17.30 -1.87 -7.31
N SER A 377 16.12 -1.89 -6.69
CA SER A 377 15.07 -2.84 -7.04
C SER A 377 13.70 -2.17 -7.06
N VAL A 378 13.66 -0.89 -7.44
CA VAL A 378 12.62 -0.47 -8.38
C VAL A 378 13.03 -1.17 -9.66
N GLY A 379 12.21 -2.10 -10.13
CA GLY A 379 12.51 -2.81 -11.36
C GLY A 379 12.79 -1.78 -12.45
N ASP A 380 14.06 -1.68 -12.86
CA ASP A 380 14.38 -1.64 -14.26
C ASP A 380 13.79 -2.95 -14.82
N ASP A 381 12.54 -2.88 -15.22
CA ASP A 381 11.90 -3.85 -16.07
C ASP A 381 12.68 -3.85 -17.36
N GLY A 382 13.78 -4.62 -17.34
CA GLY A 382 14.61 -4.92 -18.49
C GLY A 382 13.68 -5.14 -19.66
N GLU A 383 13.74 -4.17 -20.56
CA GLU A 383 13.03 -4.09 -21.81
C GLU A 383 13.51 -5.29 -22.64
N TYR A 384 12.96 -6.46 -22.33
CA TYR A 384 13.06 -7.61 -23.18
C TYR A 384 12.18 -7.28 -24.38
N ASP A 385 12.82 -6.66 -25.36
CA ASP A 385 12.34 -6.45 -26.71
C ASP A 385 11.91 -7.80 -27.33
N TYR A 386 10.67 -8.16 -27.04
CA TYR A 386 9.82 -9.00 -27.88
C TYR A 386 8.72 -8.12 -28.50
N GLU A 387 9.06 -6.87 -28.88
CA GLU A 387 8.14 -6.01 -29.62
C GLU A 387 8.02 -6.41 -31.10
N SER A 388 8.93 -7.25 -31.61
CA SER A 388 8.85 -7.68 -33.00
C SER A 388 8.01 -8.96 -33.18
N ALA A 389 6.89 -8.77 -33.87
CA ALA A 389 5.97 -9.76 -34.45
C ALA A 389 5.01 -10.45 -33.48
N TYR A 390 3.70 -10.34 -33.73
CA TYR A 390 2.76 -11.46 -33.96
C TYR A 390 1.29 -11.00 -33.85
N ASP A 391 0.45 -11.73 -34.58
CA ASP A 391 -0.88 -11.44 -35.10
C ASP A 391 -1.94 -11.01 -34.04
N GLU A 392 -2.58 -9.85 -34.26
CA GLU A 392 -3.62 -9.25 -33.41
C GLU A 392 -4.98 -9.99 -33.47
N THR A 393 -5.06 -11.13 -34.14
CA THR A 393 -6.32 -11.79 -34.51
C THR A 393 -6.77 -12.92 -33.59
N ASN A 394 -6.03 -13.25 -32.52
CA ASN A 394 -6.38 -14.39 -31.67
C ASN A 394 -7.42 -14.03 -30.58
N THR A 395 -8.65 -13.73 -31.02
CA THR A 395 -9.83 -13.48 -30.16
C THR A 395 -10.59 -14.76 -29.78
N GLY A 396 -10.03 -15.95 -30.07
CA GLY A 396 -10.68 -17.24 -29.85
C GLY A 396 -10.26 -17.95 -28.55
N GLU A 397 -11.07 -18.94 -28.15
CA GLU A 397 -10.83 -19.93 -27.07
C GLU A 397 -9.67 -20.89 -27.40
N SER A 398 -8.52 -20.37 -27.82
CA SER A 398 -7.33 -21.18 -28.06
C SER A 398 -6.54 -21.35 -26.75
N PRO A 399 -5.94 -22.54 -26.50
CA PRO A 399 -5.08 -22.76 -25.34
C PRO A 399 -3.78 -21.93 -25.33
N ASN A 400 -3.54 -21.13 -26.38
CA ASN A 400 -2.41 -20.20 -26.54
C ASN A 400 -2.87 -18.74 -26.61
N ARG A 401 -3.99 -18.39 -25.97
CA ARG A 401 -4.41 -16.99 -25.82
C ARG A 401 -3.32 -16.24 -25.03
N LEU A 402 -2.82 -15.13 -25.56
CA LEU A 402 -1.74 -14.35 -24.93
C LEU A 402 -2.25 -13.34 -23.91
N PHE A 403 -3.51 -12.93 -24.06
CA PHE A 403 -4.21 -11.96 -23.24
C PHE A 403 -5.72 -12.17 -23.35
N ASP A 404 -6.44 -11.90 -22.26
CA ASP A 404 -7.90 -11.84 -22.23
C ASP A 404 -8.35 -10.41 -21.94
N ILE A 405 -9.08 -9.80 -22.87
CA ILE A 405 -9.52 -8.40 -22.78
C ILE A 405 -10.61 -8.25 -21.72
N GLU A 406 -11.63 -9.10 -21.75
CA GLU A 406 -12.74 -9.02 -20.81
C GLU A 406 -12.24 -9.27 -19.39
N LEU A 407 -11.46 -10.34 -19.20
CA LEU A 407 -10.94 -10.69 -17.89
C LEU A 407 -10.01 -9.60 -17.34
N PHE A 408 -9.19 -8.96 -18.20
CA PHE A 408 -8.31 -7.86 -17.81
C PHE A 408 -9.10 -6.62 -17.36
N LEU A 409 -10.08 -6.19 -18.16
CA LEU A 409 -10.92 -5.02 -17.85
C LEU A 409 -11.74 -5.24 -16.57
N ARG A 410 -12.27 -6.46 -16.39
CA ARG A 410 -12.90 -6.90 -15.14
C ARG A 410 -11.93 -6.79 -13.96
N GLY A 411 -10.68 -7.19 -14.14
CA GLY A 411 -9.63 -7.08 -13.13
C GLY A 411 -9.36 -5.65 -12.68
N ILE A 412 -9.32 -4.70 -13.62
CA ILE A 412 -9.16 -3.28 -13.29
C ILE A 412 -10.34 -2.83 -12.40
N LEU A 413 -11.58 -3.14 -12.78
CA LEU A 413 -12.76 -2.78 -11.99
C LEU A 413 -12.79 -3.46 -10.61
N TRP A 414 -12.38 -4.72 -10.54
CA TRP A 414 -12.22 -5.47 -9.28
C TRP A 414 -11.20 -4.81 -8.36
N ASN A 415 -10.06 -4.37 -8.89
CA ASN A 415 -9.03 -3.71 -8.08
C ASN A 415 -9.45 -2.30 -7.62
N VAL A 416 -10.07 -1.49 -8.51
CA VAL A 416 -10.64 -0.20 -8.11
C VAL A 416 -11.67 -0.38 -7.00
N GLN A 417 -12.55 -1.38 -7.12
CA GLN A 417 -13.53 -1.66 -6.08
C GLN A 417 -12.84 -2.03 -4.77
N MET A 418 -11.80 -2.88 -4.81
CA MET A 418 -11.04 -3.24 -3.62
C MET A 418 -10.42 -2.02 -2.93
N TYR A 419 -9.87 -1.07 -3.69
CA TYR A 419 -9.27 0.14 -3.13
C TYR A 419 -10.32 1.09 -2.53
N VAL A 420 -11.49 1.21 -3.17
CA VAL A 420 -12.60 2.04 -2.66
C VAL A 420 -13.21 1.43 -1.40
N ASP A 421 -13.54 0.14 -1.45
CA ASP A 421 -14.23 -0.55 -0.36
C ASP A 421 -13.28 -0.84 0.81
N GLY A 422 -11.97 -0.91 0.57
CA GLY A 422 -10.99 -1.42 1.53
C GLY A 422 -11.18 -2.92 1.77
N PHE A 423 -11.81 -3.64 0.85
CA PHE A 423 -12.18 -5.04 0.99
C PHE A 423 -12.14 -5.73 -0.38
N CYS A 424 -11.58 -6.93 -0.45
CA CYS A 424 -11.49 -7.69 -1.69
C CYS A 424 -12.86 -8.27 -2.10
N PRO A 425 -13.47 -7.85 -3.23
CA PRO A 425 -14.82 -8.26 -3.61
C PRO A 425 -14.88 -9.71 -4.13
N ASP A 426 -13.76 -10.26 -4.61
CA ASP A 426 -13.65 -11.67 -5.00
C ASP A 426 -12.23 -12.18 -4.74
N TYR A 427 -12.08 -13.01 -3.70
CA TYR A 427 -10.78 -13.60 -3.34
C TYR A 427 -10.30 -14.68 -4.33
N THR A 428 -11.16 -15.13 -5.24
CA THR A 428 -10.82 -16.17 -6.23
C THR A 428 -10.34 -15.61 -7.57
N TYR A 429 -10.50 -14.30 -7.78
CA TYR A 429 -10.11 -13.64 -9.02
C TYR A 429 -8.61 -13.81 -9.31
N VAL A 430 -8.31 -14.17 -10.56
CA VAL A 430 -6.96 -14.29 -11.13
C VAL A 430 -7.00 -13.85 -12.59
N TYR A 431 -5.98 -13.09 -13.01
CA TYR A 431 -5.66 -12.92 -14.42
C TYR A 431 -4.53 -13.89 -14.79
N PRO A 432 -4.83 -15.01 -15.50
CA PRO A 432 -3.85 -16.06 -15.75
C PRO A 432 -2.94 -15.77 -16.95
N GLU A 433 -3.33 -14.81 -17.79
CA GLU A 433 -2.61 -14.53 -19.02
C GLU A 433 -1.32 -13.76 -18.78
N LEU A 434 -0.33 -14.01 -19.63
CA LEU A 434 1.01 -13.45 -19.47
C LEU A 434 1.05 -11.95 -19.74
N TYR A 435 0.23 -11.48 -20.67
CA TYR A 435 0.26 -10.10 -21.14
C TYR A 435 -1.09 -9.43 -20.96
N ALA A 436 -1.07 -8.11 -20.75
CA ALA A 436 -2.26 -7.28 -20.93
C ALA A 436 -2.55 -7.09 -22.42
N PRO A 437 -3.81 -6.77 -22.80
CA PRO A 437 -4.12 -6.37 -24.16
C PRO A 437 -3.49 -5.02 -24.53
N SER A 438 -3.25 -4.80 -25.84
CA SER A 438 -2.85 -3.50 -26.37
C SER A 438 -4.03 -2.53 -26.44
N PRO A 439 -3.80 -1.20 -26.52
CA PRO A 439 -4.86 -0.22 -26.76
C PRO A 439 -5.73 -0.57 -27.98
N THR A 440 -5.10 -0.98 -29.09
CA THR A 440 -5.79 -1.38 -30.33
C THR A 440 -6.71 -2.57 -30.09
N ALA A 441 -6.24 -3.60 -29.39
CA ALA A 441 -7.03 -4.78 -29.08
C ALA A 441 -8.27 -4.42 -28.22
N ILE A 442 -8.09 -3.61 -27.17
CA ILE A 442 -9.20 -3.15 -26.33
C ILE A 442 -10.22 -2.37 -27.16
N MET A 443 -9.79 -1.43 -28.01
CA MET A 443 -10.70 -0.64 -28.85
C MET A 443 -11.49 -1.49 -29.83
N ASN A 444 -10.83 -2.41 -30.53
CA ASN A 444 -11.48 -3.29 -31.50
C ASN A 444 -12.51 -4.18 -30.80
N TRP A 445 -12.18 -4.68 -29.61
CA TRP A 445 -13.09 -5.47 -28.79
C TRP A 445 -14.32 -4.65 -28.35
N VAL A 446 -14.14 -3.41 -27.90
CA VAL A 446 -15.27 -2.52 -27.56
C VAL A 446 -16.15 -2.24 -28.79
N LYS A 447 -15.54 -1.99 -29.96
CA LYS A 447 -16.27 -1.77 -31.22
C LYS A 447 -17.05 -3.00 -31.67
N ALA A 448 -16.53 -4.20 -31.42
CA ALA A 448 -17.22 -5.46 -31.70
C ALA A 448 -18.41 -5.73 -30.76
N HIS A 449 -18.54 -5.00 -29.66
CA HIS A 449 -19.64 -5.09 -28.69
C HIS A 449 -20.53 -3.84 -28.74
N ASP A 450 -20.79 -3.31 -29.94
CA ASP A 450 -21.63 -2.13 -30.19
C ASP A 450 -21.22 -0.87 -29.40
N GLY A 451 -19.96 -0.77 -28.97
CA GLY A 451 -19.42 0.37 -28.24
C GLY A 451 -19.80 0.46 -26.76
N ASP A 452 -20.63 -0.47 -26.24
CA ASP A 452 -21.08 -0.45 -24.85
C ASP A 452 -21.35 -1.88 -24.30
N PRO A 453 -20.33 -2.59 -23.81
CA PRO A 453 -20.44 -3.94 -23.26
C PRO A 453 -20.99 -3.99 -21.81
N LEU A 454 -21.88 -3.06 -21.44
CA LEU A 454 -22.41 -2.91 -20.07
C LEU A 454 -23.06 -4.18 -19.47
N PHE A 455 -23.70 -5.01 -20.28
CA PHE A 455 -24.36 -6.23 -19.79
C PHE A 455 -23.37 -7.37 -19.55
N SER A 456 -22.14 -7.29 -20.08
CA SER A 456 -21.10 -8.29 -19.86
C SER A 456 -20.08 -7.85 -18.81
N ILE A 457 -19.61 -6.59 -18.77
CA ILE A 457 -18.45 -6.22 -17.92
C ILE A 457 -18.80 -5.47 -16.63
N GLN A 458 -18.55 -6.14 -15.51
CA GLN A 458 -18.48 -5.61 -14.16
C GLN A 458 -17.31 -6.24 -13.39
N GLY A 459 -16.83 -5.54 -12.36
CA GLY A 459 -15.86 -6.10 -11.42
C GLY A 459 -16.36 -7.42 -10.81
N PRO A 460 -15.55 -8.51 -10.83
CA PRO A 460 -15.89 -9.77 -10.18
C PRO A 460 -16.32 -9.58 -8.73
N LEU A 461 -17.39 -10.30 -8.36
CA LEU A 461 -17.92 -10.33 -7.00
C LEU A 461 -18.21 -11.77 -6.63
N SER A 462 -17.73 -12.18 -5.46
CA SER A 462 -17.90 -13.53 -4.96
C SER A 462 -18.13 -13.54 -3.45
N THR A 463 -18.93 -14.49 -2.99
CA THR A 463 -19.08 -14.77 -1.54
C THR A 463 -18.07 -15.81 -1.05
N VAL A 464 -17.20 -16.31 -1.94
CA VAL A 464 -16.16 -17.28 -1.57
C VAL A 464 -15.17 -16.62 -0.62
N GLN A 465 -14.95 -17.28 0.51
CA GLN A 465 -14.01 -16.82 1.52
C GLN A 465 -12.57 -16.99 1.03
N PRO A 466 -11.62 -16.20 1.54
CA PRO A 466 -10.21 -16.40 1.28
C PRO A 466 -9.74 -17.80 1.73
N LEU A 467 -8.56 -18.21 1.25
CA LEU A 467 -7.93 -19.43 1.75
C LEU A 467 -7.63 -19.30 3.26
N GLU A 468 -7.81 -20.40 4.01
CA GLU A 468 -7.34 -20.47 5.40
C GLU A 468 -5.80 -20.28 5.46
N PRO A 469 -5.21 -19.79 6.57
CA PRO A 469 -3.83 -19.33 6.56
C PRO A 469 -2.79 -20.38 6.10
N HIS A 470 -2.90 -21.63 6.56
CA HIS A 470 -2.04 -22.72 6.10
C HIS A 470 -2.20 -23.07 4.60
N LYS A 471 -3.39 -22.91 4.02
CA LYS A 471 -3.64 -23.08 2.58
C LYS A 471 -3.05 -21.93 1.77
N ALA A 472 -3.19 -20.71 2.27
CA ALA A 472 -2.53 -19.53 1.70
C ALA A 472 -0.99 -19.70 1.73
N ALA A 473 -0.44 -20.24 2.83
CA ALA A 473 0.98 -20.56 2.93
C ALA A 473 1.42 -21.56 1.85
N ILE A 474 0.65 -22.64 1.63
CA ILE A 474 0.92 -23.61 0.55
C ILE A 474 0.87 -22.95 -0.83
N ALA A 475 -0.09 -22.06 -1.07
CA ALA A 475 -0.20 -21.36 -2.34
C ALA A 475 1.01 -20.43 -2.59
N MET A 476 1.53 -19.77 -1.55
CA MET A 476 2.62 -18.79 -1.64
C MET A 476 4.03 -19.38 -1.57
N LEU A 477 4.24 -20.45 -0.81
CA LEU A 477 5.58 -20.97 -0.53
C LEU A 477 6.07 -21.92 -1.63
N PRO A 478 7.32 -21.78 -2.10
CA PRO A 478 7.92 -22.76 -2.99
C PRO A 478 8.14 -24.09 -2.27
N SER A 479 8.25 -25.19 -3.00
CA SER A 479 8.49 -26.53 -2.41
C SER A 479 9.75 -26.58 -1.52
N SER A 480 10.77 -25.78 -1.86
CA SER A 480 12.01 -25.64 -1.06
C SER A 480 11.80 -25.03 0.34
N ALA A 481 10.68 -24.36 0.58
CA ALA A 481 10.30 -23.73 1.85
C ALA A 481 9.19 -24.50 2.59
N SER A 482 8.93 -25.74 2.18
CA SER A 482 7.89 -26.62 2.77
C SER A 482 8.06 -26.87 4.27
N HIS A 483 9.29 -26.79 4.79
CA HIS A 483 9.58 -26.92 6.23
C HIS A 483 8.91 -25.85 7.11
N LEU A 484 8.46 -24.72 6.52
CA LEU A 484 7.74 -23.65 7.22
C LEU A 484 6.24 -23.95 7.41
N LEU A 485 5.72 -24.95 6.68
CA LEU A 485 4.33 -25.37 6.78
C LEU A 485 4.08 -26.17 8.07
N PRO A 486 2.83 -26.26 8.56
CA PRO A 486 2.46 -27.23 9.58
C PRO A 486 2.88 -28.66 9.21
N GLY A 487 3.38 -29.43 10.17
CA GLY A 487 3.93 -30.78 10.01
C GLY A 487 3.08 -31.69 9.11
N PRO A 488 1.77 -31.83 9.36
CA PRO A 488 0.91 -32.71 8.57
C PRO A 488 0.82 -32.40 7.06
N ILE A 489 1.18 -31.19 6.62
CA ILE A 489 1.11 -30.78 5.21
C ILE A 489 2.49 -30.51 4.58
N GLN A 490 3.59 -30.74 5.30
CA GLN A 490 4.94 -30.47 4.78
C GLN A 490 5.30 -31.34 3.58
N GLU A 491 5.03 -32.64 3.65
CA GLU A 491 5.31 -33.59 2.55
C GLU A 491 4.50 -33.23 1.28
N LEU A 492 3.25 -32.84 1.47
CA LEU A 492 2.41 -32.34 0.38
C LEU A 492 3.02 -31.08 -0.24
N GLY A 493 3.41 -30.08 0.57
CA GLY A 493 4.09 -28.88 0.07
C GLY A 493 5.41 -29.17 -0.65
N ALA A 494 6.20 -30.13 -0.16
CA ALA A 494 7.47 -30.52 -0.76
C ALA A 494 7.31 -31.23 -2.12
N SER A 495 6.23 -32.00 -2.29
CA SER A 495 5.95 -32.71 -3.55
C SER A 495 5.35 -31.82 -4.64
N CYS A 496 4.87 -30.61 -4.29
CA CYS A 496 4.27 -29.64 -5.21
C CYS A 496 5.24 -28.89 -6.14
N THR A 497 6.30 -29.56 -6.62
CA THR A 497 7.33 -28.95 -7.48
C THR A 497 6.79 -28.38 -8.80
N ALA A 498 5.65 -28.90 -9.29
CA ALA A 498 4.94 -28.36 -10.45
C ALA A 498 4.52 -26.90 -10.25
N LEU A 499 4.13 -26.52 -9.03
CA LEU A 499 3.74 -25.15 -8.69
C LEU A 499 4.94 -24.19 -8.61
N ASP A 500 6.17 -24.69 -8.58
CA ASP A 500 7.37 -23.83 -8.52
C ASP A 500 7.82 -23.36 -9.90
N ARG A 501 7.48 -24.12 -10.95
CA ARG A 501 7.90 -23.86 -12.34
C ARG A 501 6.81 -23.19 -13.17
N ALA A 502 5.57 -23.26 -12.71
CA ALA A 502 4.44 -22.90 -13.53
C ALA A 502 4.24 -21.38 -13.60
N ARG A 503 4.01 -20.90 -14.82
CA ARG A 503 3.42 -19.59 -15.10
C ARG A 503 2.02 -19.59 -14.48
N ARG A 504 1.41 -18.42 -14.23
CA ARG A 504 0.08 -18.29 -13.58
C ARG A 504 -1.09 -18.81 -14.45
N ASP A 505 -0.81 -19.77 -15.32
CA ASP A 505 -1.72 -20.27 -16.33
C ASP A 505 -2.83 -21.16 -15.74
N SER A 506 -3.76 -21.56 -16.59
CA SER A 506 -4.88 -22.42 -16.20
C SER A 506 -4.45 -23.80 -15.69
N MET A 507 -3.25 -24.28 -16.07
CA MET A 507 -2.72 -25.56 -15.57
C MET A 507 -2.25 -25.42 -14.13
N TYR A 508 -1.59 -24.31 -13.80
CA TYR A 508 -1.22 -23.96 -12.43
C TYR A 508 -2.43 -24.01 -11.50
N LEU A 509 -3.53 -23.35 -11.87
CA LEU A 509 -4.72 -23.26 -11.01
C LEU A 509 -5.35 -24.64 -10.75
N ARG A 510 -5.35 -25.52 -11.74
CA ARG A 510 -5.82 -26.90 -11.59
C ARG A 510 -4.95 -27.71 -10.64
N GLU A 511 -3.63 -27.60 -10.75
CA GLU A 511 -2.70 -28.27 -9.83
C GLU A 511 -2.83 -27.73 -8.41
N LEU A 512 -2.93 -26.40 -8.23
CA LEU A 512 -3.15 -25.81 -6.91
C LEU A 512 -4.47 -26.31 -6.30
N SER A 513 -5.55 -26.39 -7.08
CA SER A 513 -6.83 -26.92 -6.58
C SER A 513 -6.68 -28.34 -6.04
N LYS A 514 -6.01 -29.25 -6.76
CA LYS A 514 -5.79 -30.63 -6.31
C LYS A 514 -5.02 -30.68 -4.99
N VAL A 515 -4.02 -29.81 -4.85
CA VAL A 515 -3.21 -29.71 -3.61
C VAL A 515 -4.07 -29.21 -2.46
N LEU A 516 -4.91 -28.20 -2.68
CA LEU A 516 -5.82 -27.68 -1.66
C LEU A 516 -6.86 -28.72 -1.23
N ASP A 517 -7.41 -29.51 -2.16
CA ASP A 517 -8.32 -30.61 -1.85
C ASP A 517 -7.63 -31.72 -1.03
N ALA A 518 -6.35 -31.98 -1.31
CA ALA A 518 -5.55 -32.92 -0.53
C ALA A 518 -5.29 -32.39 0.89
N VAL A 519 -5.05 -31.08 1.07
CA VAL A 519 -4.94 -30.44 2.41
C VAL A 519 -6.24 -30.62 3.20
N ASP A 520 -7.40 -30.42 2.56
CA ASP A 520 -8.71 -30.57 3.18
C ASP A 520 -8.99 -31.98 3.68
N SER A 521 -8.35 -32.97 3.06
CA SER A 521 -8.48 -34.39 3.43
C SER A 521 -7.67 -34.77 4.68
N ILE A 522 -6.76 -33.90 5.16
CA ILE A 522 -5.88 -34.20 6.30
C ILE A 522 -6.62 -33.98 7.63
N PRO A 523 -6.73 -35.02 8.50
CA PRO A 523 -7.44 -34.89 9.77
C PRO A 523 -6.81 -33.83 10.69
N ARG A 524 -7.67 -32.94 11.25
CA ARG A 524 -7.25 -31.91 12.21
C ARG A 524 -6.59 -32.48 13.49
N SER A 525 -6.83 -33.75 13.83
CA SER A 525 -6.19 -34.43 14.97
C SER A 525 -4.68 -34.66 14.80
N LEU A 526 -4.16 -34.58 13.57
CA LEU A 526 -2.73 -34.72 13.30
C LEU A 526 -1.93 -33.44 13.58
N TYR A 527 -2.62 -32.31 13.68
CA TYR A 527 -2.00 -31.01 13.95
C TYR A 527 -1.83 -30.82 15.46
N THR A 528 -0.67 -30.30 15.86
CA THR A 528 -0.47 -29.82 17.23
C THR A 528 -1.39 -28.63 17.53
N ARG A 529 -1.56 -28.32 18.82
CA ARG A 529 -2.37 -27.16 19.24
C ARG A 529 -1.84 -25.83 18.66
N ALA A 530 -0.52 -25.68 18.57
CA ALA A 530 0.10 -24.49 18.00
C ALA A 530 -0.17 -24.40 16.48
N GLU A 531 -0.09 -25.52 15.77
CA GLU A 531 -0.40 -25.59 14.34
C GLU A 531 -1.87 -25.34 14.03
N LEU A 532 -2.80 -25.82 14.87
CA LEU A 532 -4.23 -25.56 14.70
C LEU A 532 -4.60 -24.08 14.75
N ARG A 533 -3.80 -23.24 15.41
CA ARG A 533 -3.96 -21.78 15.35
C ARG A 533 -3.70 -21.26 13.93
N ARG A 534 -2.78 -21.89 13.20
CA ARG A 534 -2.38 -21.52 11.84
C ARG A 534 -3.33 -22.06 10.76
N THR A 535 -4.37 -22.79 11.14
CA THR A 535 -5.35 -23.36 10.20
C THR A 535 -6.70 -22.68 10.21
N ARG A 536 -6.88 -21.59 10.96
CA ARG A 536 -8.17 -20.92 11.14
C ARG A 536 -8.02 -19.41 11.06
N PHE A 537 -9.12 -18.73 10.76
CA PHE A 537 -9.16 -17.27 10.83
C PHE A 537 -9.16 -16.77 12.27
N GLY A 538 -8.46 -15.65 12.45
CA GLY A 538 -8.30 -14.94 13.71
C GLY A 538 -9.28 -13.79 13.89
N ASN A 539 -9.05 -13.02 14.94
CA ASN A 539 -9.73 -11.75 15.21
C ASN A 539 -8.70 -10.65 15.46
N VAL A 540 -9.10 -9.40 15.28
CA VAL A 540 -8.25 -8.25 15.64
C VAL A 540 -8.13 -8.19 17.17
N HIS A 541 -6.91 -8.07 17.68
CA HIS A 541 -6.67 -7.84 19.10
C HIS A 541 -6.77 -6.34 19.39
N LEU A 542 -7.67 -5.95 20.29
CA LEU A 542 -7.78 -4.58 20.80
C LEU A 542 -7.25 -4.53 22.23
N ILE A 543 -6.23 -3.73 22.46
CA ILE A 543 -5.60 -3.52 23.77
C ILE A 543 -5.71 -2.04 24.14
N ARG A 544 -6.22 -1.76 25.34
CA ARG A 544 -6.39 -0.39 25.85
C ARG A 544 -6.40 -0.34 27.37
N LYS A 545 -6.12 0.85 27.92
CA LYS A 545 -6.33 1.12 29.36
C LYS A 545 -7.82 1.17 29.67
N THR A 546 -8.19 0.67 30.84
CA THR A 546 -9.56 0.72 31.35
C THR A 546 -9.61 1.27 32.75
N SER A 547 -10.70 1.96 33.07
CA SER A 547 -10.94 2.52 34.39
C SER A 547 -11.38 1.49 35.43
N ARG A 548 -11.79 0.28 35.01
CA ARG A 548 -12.24 -0.79 35.90
C ARG A 548 -11.30 -1.99 35.79
N PRO A 549 -10.64 -2.40 36.89
CA PRO A 549 -9.72 -3.52 36.85
C PRO A 549 -10.45 -4.83 36.52
N ARG A 550 -9.90 -5.61 35.59
CA ARG A 550 -10.34 -6.98 35.26
C ARG A 550 -9.29 -8.00 35.71
N ALA A 551 -9.69 -9.27 35.78
CA ALA A 551 -8.77 -10.36 36.05
C ALA A 551 -7.63 -10.36 35.02
N ALA A 552 -6.38 -10.40 35.49
CA ALA A 552 -5.20 -10.41 34.64
C ALA A 552 -5.20 -11.66 33.75
N SER A 553 -5.07 -11.47 32.44
CA SER A 553 -4.75 -12.57 31.52
C SER A 553 -3.24 -12.68 31.33
N GLN A 554 -2.73 -13.89 31.12
CA GLN A 554 -1.33 -14.06 30.72
C GLN A 554 -1.21 -13.84 29.20
N LEU A 555 -0.24 -13.05 28.79
CA LEU A 555 0.24 -13.06 27.41
C LEU A 555 1.30 -14.15 27.26
N PRO A 556 1.37 -14.84 26.12
CA PRO A 556 2.55 -15.63 25.81
C PRO A 556 3.77 -14.70 25.83
N PRO A 557 4.85 -15.06 26.55
CA PRO A 557 6.06 -14.26 26.53
C PRO A 557 6.65 -14.27 25.12
N PRO A 558 7.14 -13.14 24.58
CA PRO A 558 7.89 -13.17 23.33
C PRO A 558 9.14 -14.07 23.49
N PRO A 559 9.75 -14.56 22.40
CA PRO A 559 10.88 -15.49 22.47
C PRO A 559 12.13 -14.91 23.18
N VAL A 560 12.14 -13.60 23.42
CA VAL A 560 13.21 -12.86 24.09
C VAL A 560 13.17 -13.09 25.61
N ALA A 561 14.24 -13.64 26.18
CA ALA A 561 14.33 -13.90 27.63
C ALA A 561 14.19 -12.62 28.47
N ARG A 562 14.73 -11.51 27.97
CA ARG A 562 14.65 -10.16 28.58
C ARG A 562 13.22 -9.66 28.79
N PHE A 563 12.24 -10.20 28.07
CA PHE A 563 10.85 -9.76 28.09
C PHE A 563 9.89 -10.76 28.77
N ARG A 564 10.41 -11.81 29.42
CA ARG A 564 9.62 -12.96 29.93
C ARG A 564 8.66 -12.71 31.11
N SER A 565 8.47 -11.49 31.59
CA SER A 565 7.78 -11.24 32.88
C SER A 565 6.57 -10.31 32.85
N LEU A 566 6.02 -9.93 31.69
CA LEU A 566 4.84 -9.04 31.65
C LEU A 566 3.54 -9.84 31.83
N ARG A 567 2.91 -9.73 33.00
CA ARG A 567 1.49 -10.07 33.15
C ARG A 567 0.67 -8.92 32.59
N VAL A 568 -0.41 -9.17 31.86
CA VAL A 568 -1.32 -8.07 31.46
C VAL A 568 -1.86 -7.46 32.75
N PRO A 569 -1.53 -6.19 33.05
CA PRO A 569 -1.98 -5.57 34.29
C PRO A 569 -3.51 -5.53 34.31
N SER A 570 -4.10 -5.60 35.50
CA SER A 570 -5.56 -5.59 35.66
C SER A 570 -6.24 -4.35 35.06
N HIS A 571 -5.49 -3.26 34.90
CA HIS A 571 -5.97 -2.01 34.29
C HIS A 571 -5.88 -1.98 32.76
N LEU A 572 -5.26 -2.98 32.11
CA LEU A 572 -5.32 -3.18 30.67
C LEU A 572 -6.40 -4.19 30.31
N ASN A 573 -7.12 -3.94 29.23
CA ASN A 573 -8.13 -4.85 28.70
C ASN A 573 -7.77 -5.24 27.28
N ARG A 574 -7.53 -6.54 27.07
CA ARG A 574 -7.36 -7.16 25.76
C ARG A 574 -8.67 -7.81 25.34
N MET A 575 -9.18 -7.40 24.19
CA MET A 575 -10.44 -7.88 23.61
C MET A 575 -10.21 -8.39 22.20
N LEU A 576 -10.95 -9.41 21.80
CA LEU A 576 -11.05 -9.82 20.39
C LEU A 576 -12.16 -9.00 19.73
N VAL A 577 -11.85 -8.38 18.60
CA VAL A 577 -12.77 -7.63 17.77
C VAL A 577 -12.93 -8.40 16.46
N THR A 578 -14.16 -8.80 16.17
CA THR A 578 -14.51 -9.42 14.90
C THR A 578 -14.29 -8.43 13.77
N THR A 579 -13.60 -8.87 12.73
CA THR A 579 -13.56 -8.12 11.46
C THR A 579 -14.92 -8.19 10.78
N THR A 580 -15.21 -7.19 9.94
CA THR A 580 -16.41 -7.21 9.12
C THR A 580 -16.30 -8.38 8.13
N THR A 581 -17.27 -9.30 8.14
CA THR A 581 -17.27 -10.47 7.24
C THR A 581 -18.00 -10.21 5.92
N ALA A 582 -18.66 -9.06 5.79
CA ALA A 582 -19.41 -8.67 4.61
C ALA A 582 -18.69 -7.52 3.90
N PRO A 583 -18.51 -7.58 2.55
CA PRO A 583 -17.97 -6.47 1.79
C PRO A 583 -18.79 -5.20 2.10
N PRO A 584 -18.18 -4.12 2.58
CA PRO A 584 -18.88 -2.86 2.63
C PRO A 584 -19.14 -2.43 1.18
N CYS A 585 -20.41 -2.28 0.78
CA CYS A 585 -20.74 -1.72 -0.54
C CYS A 585 -20.57 -0.20 -0.49
N LEU A 586 -19.35 0.31 -0.37
CA LEU A 586 -19.12 1.75 -0.37
C LEU A 586 -19.45 2.32 -1.74
N ARG A 587 -20.02 3.52 -1.74
CA ARG A 587 -20.35 4.18 -3.01
C ARG A 587 -19.06 4.62 -3.67
N TRP A 588 -18.90 4.33 -4.95
CA TRP A 588 -17.93 5.05 -5.79
C TRP A 588 -18.43 6.48 -5.84
N THR A 589 -17.87 7.35 -4.99
CA THR A 589 -18.43 8.63 -4.55
C THR A 589 -19.09 9.40 -5.69
N SER A 590 -20.44 9.48 -5.71
CA SER A 590 -21.17 10.27 -6.70
C SER A 590 -20.96 11.76 -6.44
N ALA A 591 -20.64 12.54 -7.49
CA ALA A 591 -20.45 13.98 -7.42
C ALA A 591 -21.62 14.62 -6.65
N SER A 592 -21.31 15.17 -5.47
CA SER A 592 -22.12 16.01 -4.58
C SER A 592 -21.91 15.56 -3.13
N GLN A 593 -20.83 16.01 -2.47
CA GLN A 593 -20.89 16.41 -1.05
C GLN A 593 -19.59 17.01 -0.49
N VAL A 594 -18.43 16.90 -1.15
CA VAL A 594 -17.16 17.25 -0.48
C VAL A 594 -16.71 18.71 -0.71
N ILE A 595 -17.10 19.40 -1.78
CA ILE A 595 -16.54 20.73 -2.10
C ILE A 595 -17.60 21.76 -2.54
N SER A 596 -18.58 22.06 -1.69
CA SER A 596 -19.42 23.27 -1.89
C SER A 596 -19.43 24.24 -0.72
N ARG A 597 -18.58 24.05 0.30
CA ARG A 597 -18.44 25.00 1.41
C ARG A 597 -16.98 25.19 1.82
N GLY A 598 -16.18 25.71 0.89
CA GLY A 598 -14.79 26.11 1.16
C GLY A 598 -14.27 27.30 0.36
N SER A 599 -15.06 27.84 -0.57
CA SER A 599 -14.62 28.93 -1.46
C SER A 599 -15.28 30.24 -1.06
N GLN A 600 -14.80 30.84 0.03
CA GLN A 600 -14.69 32.29 0.07
C GLN A 600 -13.23 32.67 0.29
N PRO A 601 -12.58 33.37 -0.65
CA PRO A 601 -11.24 33.91 -0.44
C PRO A 601 -11.35 35.02 0.61
N GLY A 602 -11.05 34.66 1.86
CA GLY A 602 -10.89 35.59 2.96
C GLY A 602 -9.70 36.51 2.69
N LYS A 603 -9.98 37.67 2.09
CA LYS A 603 -9.12 38.86 2.22
C LYS A 603 -8.91 39.16 3.72
N ARG A 604 -7.67 39.52 4.07
CA ARG A 604 -7.13 40.06 5.35
C ARG A 604 -6.50 38.98 6.27
N ALA A 605 -5.29 39.10 6.79
CA ALA A 605 -4.41 40.27 6.93
C ALA A 605 -2.93 39.85 7.00
N PHE A 606 -2.13 40.25 6.01
CA PHE A 606 -0.71 40.57 6.21
C PHE A 606 -0.62 42.10 6.19
N SER A 607 -0.53 42.71 7.37
CA SER A 607 -0.10 44.11 7.49
C SER A 607 0.49 44.37 8.87
N LYS A 608 1.81 44.58 8.86
CA LYS A 608 2.60 45.47 9.73
C LYS A 608 2.61 45.19 11.23
N TYR A 609 3.67 44.49 11.66
CA TYR A 609 4.36 44.84 12.91
C TYR A 609 5.44 45.88 12.59
N ASN A 610 5.21 47.13 13.00
CA ASN A 610 6.27 48.06 13.44
C ASN A 610 5.63 49.34 14.00
N SER A 611 5.59 49.46 15.33
CA SER A 611 6.07 50.63 16.10
C SER A 611 5.48 50.67 17.52
N ARG A 612 6.34 51.03 18.47
CA ARG A 612 6.20 51.16 19.92
C ARG A 612 5.11 52.14 20.43
N PRO A 613 4.81 52.17 21.75
CA PRO A 613 3.57 52.67 22.33
C PRO A 613 3.64 54.15 22.77
N SER A 614 2.48 54.80 22.86
CA SER A 614 2.30 56.03 23.66
C SER A 614 0.88 56.10 24.26
N ALA A 615 0.83 56.80 25.39
CA ALA A 615 -0.10 56.69 26.51
C ALA A 615 -1.48 57.39 26.29
N PRO A 616 -2.42 57.32 27.27
CA PRO A 616 -3.86 57.53 27.08
C PRO A 616 -4.34 58.93 27.45
N GLN A 617 -5.50 59.36 26.95
CA GLN A 617 -6.27 60.44 27.57
C GLN A 617 -7.77 60.46 27.17
N THR A 618 -8.61 60.23 28.20
CA THR A 618 -9.77 61.04 28.64
C THR A 618 -11.02 61.35 27.80
N ARG A 619 -12.16 61.02 28.45
CA ARG A 619 -13.39 61.82 28.73
C ARG A 619 -14.57 61.81 27.73
N ILE A 620 -15.65 61.07 28.02
CA ILE A 620 -17.01 61.39 28.60
C ILE A 620 -18.04 62.04 27.61
N PRO A 621 -19.37 62.14 27.91
CA PRO A 621 -20.45 61.24 27.47
C PRO A 621 -21.59 61.98 26.70
N GLN A 622 -22.71 61.29 26.41
CA GLN A 622 -24.11 61.69 26.75
C GLN A 622 -25.15 60.95 25.86
N THR A 623 -25.98 60.09 26.46
CA THR A 623 -27.44 60.23 26.72
C THR A 623 -28.36 60.25 25.48
N THR A 624 -29.31 59.31 25.39
CA THR A 624 -30.74 59.51 25.72
C THR A 624 -31.55 58.21 25.51
N LYS A 625 -32.36 57.86 26.51
CA LYS A 625 -33.48 56.89 26.49
C LYS A 625 -34.76 57.54 25.87
N PRO A 626 -35.98 56.98 26.01
CA PRO A 626 -36.58 55.75 25.45
C PRO A 626 -37.99 56.05 24.84
N LEU A 627 -38.78 55.04 24.45
CA LEU A 627 -40.27 54.95 24.52
C LEU A 627 -40.66 53.53 24.02
N ARG A 628 -41.21 52.61 24.84
CA ARG A 628 -42.66 52.33 25.12
C ARG A 628 -43.46 52.07 23.84
N ASN A 629 -44.38 51.10 23.71
CA ASN A 629 -45.08 50.16 24.60
C ASN A 629 -45.87 49.19 23.65
N VAL A 630 -46.04 47.89 23.96
CA VAL A 630 -47.32 47.24 24.41
C VAL A 630 -48.35 47.15 23.26
N GLU A 631 -49.03 46.08 22.86
CA GLU A 631 -49.62 44.82 23.37
C GLU A 631 -49.87 43.98 22.06
N ASP A 632 -50.18 42.68 21.97
CA ASP A 632 -51.09 41.87 22.77
C ASP A 632 -50.99 40.36 22.39
N GLY A 633 -51.45 39.52 23.33
CA GLY A 633 -51.95 38.12 23.29
C GLY A 633 -51.73 37.18 22.09
N GLY A 634 -51.66 35.84 22.25
CA GLY A 634 -51.84 34.92 23.36
C GLY A 634 -51.69 33.50 22.78
N ARG A 635 -50.83 32.66 23.35
CA ARG A 635 -51.11 31.63 24.37
C ARG A 635 -51.67 30.29 23.84
N THR A 636 -50.79 29.27 23.96
CA THR A 636 -51.01 27.93 24.57
C THR A 636 -51.97 26.94 23.88
N LYS A 637 -51.68 25.64 23.84
CA LYS A 637 -50.96 24.77 24.81
C LYS A 637 -49.88 23.91 24.17
#